data_AF-A0A3E0NKV5-F1
#
_entry.id   AF-A0A3E0NKV5-F1
#
_cell.length_a   1.000
_cell.length_b   1.000
_cell.length_c   1.000
_cell.angle_alpha   90.00
_cell.angle_beta   90.00
_cell.angle_gamma   90.00
#
_symmetry.space_group_name_H-M   'P 1'
#
loop_
_entity.id
_entity.type
_entity.pdbx_description
1 polymer ?
#
loop_
_entity_poly.entity_id
_entity_poly.type
_entity_poly.pdbx_seq_one_letter_code
_entity_poly.pdbx_strand_id
1 'polypeptide(L)'
;MLAGPERPVAATPRLRAAVRRPLRRTPWRWRSACARLLTIAALAGGPPAALGATSPGASANAEPQTRPLAARHQHFLEQTRLLASETEHQVFLELSEDYRRDAFVRQFWRVRDPHPETARNEFREAWEDSHELARQRYPDAEDGRHQLMAVHGEPRRTLRISCELLRPLELWHYGARPKVAELWAVLMRQGGRYRLWSPSQGLFALAAGRLPLDANEAAEAVASACSRGDEILTALALSPDWDSVGLTDHLRPGDDEWALALRSRSLETEEGADTTTLEPRIEYIGRHQSRTVVKARLAIPRSSIQLDDRATGGGVARLLLDGEVVRGDDLFETFRYRFDLPLGEGVEDGGDGGGGAPDDIVPVAIERLLRPGRYRLRLRVADRLGDHAFIADQELDVPRWRRPEPKDGGVADRPVAVAGIRGAEEPGPLAPDIPGSESDPAADEPSVRLSVPRDELLTGRVRVEAFSSGPGIARVGFDLDGRRLLTKASPPYSVEIDIGRAPRRRELRAYALDEAGAELAEDSIVLNAGPNSFSIRLVEPRRGSAPRGSVRAVAEVDVPPLEKLDRVEFFLNEERLATLYQPPFVQPLEVPGDLDLSFVRAVAVLDGGGFAEDMVFLNAPDEVEYLDVDFVQLYVSASDRRGRPVTDLAPEEISVREDGQAVTLRRIEPVRDLPIHACVLLDTSISMQDRLREASSAALYFFERVLSERDRACLVTFSDHHDLAVGFTSSMEVLSGGVSGLVAEGETALYDSLIHTLYYFGGIRGKRALVLLSDGDDSTSEYDFEEALEFARRSGVAIYTIGLAIDNRQMDVRARLNRLARETGGESYFIHEATELRRLYTEIEEELRSQYLLAYQSPGQGEGYREIEVEVARKGVKARTLRGYYP
;
A
#
# COMPACT_ATOMS: atom_id res chain seq x y z
N MET A 1 72.77 -15.07 21.24
CA MET A 1 73.39 -16.34 20.79
C MET A 1 72.36 -17.03 19.92
N LEU A 2 72.51 -17.35 18.64
CA LEU A 2 73.56 -17.36 17.61
C LEU A 2 72.81 -17.20 16.25
N ALA A 3 73.17 -16.22 15.41
CA ALA A 3 73.91 -16.37 14.14
C ALA A 3 73.10 -16.96 12.94
N GLY A 4 73.06 -16.21 11.83
CA GLY A 4 72.36 -16.51 10.56
C GLY A 4 73.03 -17.60 9.69
N PRO A 5 72.68 -17.71 8.38
CA PRO A 5 73.27 -16.79 7.40
C PRO A 5 72.43 -16.40 6.14
N GLU A 6 72.77 -15.22 5.62
CA GLU A 6 73.06 -14.78 4.24
C GLU A 6 72.18 -15.06 2.97
N ARG A 7 72.15 -14.02 2.13
CA ARG A 7 71.45 -13.67 0.84
C ARG A 7 72.04 -14.44 -0.40
N PRO A 8 71.75 -14.20 -1.73
CA PRO A 8 71.11 -13.03 -2.40
C PRO A 8 70.40 -13.19 -3.81
N VAL A 9 69.98 -12.04 -4.37
CA VAL A 9 69.88 -11.62 -5.82
C VAL A 9 68.65 -11.94 -6.73
N ALA A 10 67.98 -10.83 -7.11
CA ALA A 10 67.43 -10.35 -8.41
C ALA A 10 66.45 -11.16 -9.30
N ALA A 11 65.38 -10.47 -9.71
CA ALA A 11 65.14 -9.93 -11.07
C ALA A 11 63.65 -10.01 -11.50
N THR A 12 63.09 -8.86 -11.90
CA THR A 12 61.81 -8.69 -12.64
C THR A 12 61.76 -9.52 -13.93
N PRO A 13 60.55 -9.85 -14.42
CA PRO A 13 60.10 -9.16 -15.65
C PRO A 13 58.60 -8.81 -15.72
N ARG A 14 58.38 -7.77 -16.54
CA ARG A 14 57.16 -7.25 -17.18
C ARG A 14 56.03 -8.25 -17.43
N LEU A 15 54.77 -7.82 -17.21
CA LEU A 15 53.60 -8.35 -17.88
C LEU A 15 52.84 -7.24 -18.62
N ARG A 16 52.67 -7.46 -19.93
CA ARG A 16 51.92 -6.65 -20.88
C ARG A 16 50.41 -6.87 -20.72
N ALA A 17 49.67 -5.81 -21.07
CA ALA A 17 48.24 -5.78 -21.30
C ALA A 17 47.75 -6.80 -22.36
N ALA A 18 46.52 -7.31 -22.19
CA ALA A 18 45.60 -7.63 -23.28
C ALA A 18 44.21 -8.11 -22.80
N VAL A 19 43.18 -7.36 -23.22
CA VAL A 19 41.91 -7.85 -23.80
C VAL A 19 40.73 -8.15 -22.86
N ARG A 20 39.84 -7.15 -22.76
CA ARG A 20 38.41 -7.29 -22.48
C ARG A 20 37.72 -8.08 -23.60
N ARG A 21 36.89 -9.08 -23.25
CA ARG A 21 35.94 -9.74 -24.17
C ARG A 21 34.54 -9.13 -24.02
N PRO A 22 33.80 -8.91 -25.12
CA PRO A 22 32.46 -8.33 -25.08
C PRO A 22 31.36 -9.38 -24.90
N LEU A 23 30.26 -8.92 -24.29
CA LEU A 23 28.99 -9.63 -24.14
C LEU A 23 28.38 -9.99 -25.49
N ARG A 24 27.96 -11.25 -25.61
CA ARG A 24 27.26 -11.81 -26.77
C ARG A 24 25.79 -11.35 -26.76
N ARG A 25 25.38 -10.63 -27.78
CA ARG A 25 23.97 -10.59 -28.24
C ARG A 25 23.83 -11.54 -29.42
N THR A 26 22.97 -12.54 -29.30
CA THR A 26 22.53 -13.37 -30.43
C THR A 26 21.25 -12.79 -31.05
N PRO A 27 21.11 -12.83 -32.39
CA PRO A 27 19.99 -12.23 -33.11
C PRO A 27 18.94 -13.28 -33.52
N TRP A 28 17.69 -12.88 -33.68
CA TRP A 28 16.75 -13.60 -34.54
C TRP A 28 15.99 -12.63 -35.45
N ARG A 29 16.01 -12.94 -36.75
CA ARG A 29 15.47 -12.17 -37.88
C ARG A 29 14.20 -12.87 -38.38
N TRP A 30 13.22 -12.10 -38.85
CA TRP A 30 12.42 -12.46 -40.02
C TRP A 30 12.45 -11.33 -41.05
N ARG A 31 12.52 -11.74 -42.32
CA ARG A 31 12.83 -10.95 -43.51
C ARG A 31 11.57 -10.47 -44.23
N SER A 32 11.77 -9.37 -44.96
CA SER A 32 10.93 -8.65 -45.90
C SER A 32 10.68 -9.37 -47.24
N ALA A 33 9.63 -8.96 -47.96
CA ALA A 33 9.47 -9.00 -49.43
C ALA A 33 8.40 -7.93 -49.79
N CYS A 34 8.47 -7.03 -50.79
CA CYS A 34 9.13 -6.93 -52.11
C CYS A 34 9.50 -5.43 -52.34
N ALA A 35 10.67 -5.00 -52.86
CA ALA A 35 11.15 -5.02 -54.25
C ALA A 35 10.15 -4.41 -55.27
N ARG A 36 10.44 -3.49 -56.19
CA ARG A 36 11.61 -2.79 -56.75
C ARG A 36 11.04 -1.77 -57.76
N LEU A 37 11.69 -0.62 -57.97
CA LEU A 37 12.28 -0.21 -59.27
C LEU A 37 12.70 1.26 -59.26
N LEU A 38 13.94 1.47 -59.71
CA LEU A 38 14.64 2.73 -59.91
C LEU A 38 14.97 2.78 -61.41
N THR A 39 14.63 3.86 -62.13
CA THR A 39 15.40 4.28 -63.33
C THR A 39 15.13 5.73 -63.75
N ILE A 40 16.16 6.57 -63.55
CA ILE A 40 16.81 7.54 -64.48
C ILE A 40 15.95 8.54 -65.28
N ALA A 41 16.18 9.84 -65.06
CA ALA A 41 16.62 10.81 -66.10
C ALA A 41 16.99 12.17 -65.50
N ALA A 42 18.05 12.77 -66.02
CA ALA A 42 18.64 14.04 -65.62
C ALA A 42 18.22 15.22 -66.53
N LEU A 43 18.49 16.44 -66.05
CA LEU A 43 18.65 17.73 -66.76
C LEU A 43 17.38 18.49 -67.20
N ALA A 44 17.10 19.61 -66.52
CA ALA A 44 16.96 20.96 -67.11
C ALA A 44 16.66 21.99 -66.00
N GLY A 45 17.33 23.16 -66.06
CA GLY A 45 17.21 24.23 -65.07
C GLY A 45 16.04 25.20 -65.29
N GLY A 46 15.81 26.05 -64.28
CA GLY A 46 14.95 27.23 -64.33
C GLY A 46 13.67 27.11 -63.48
N PRO A 47 13.32 28.12 -62.66
CA PRO A 47 12.29 27.99 -61.62
C PRO A 47 10.88 28.22 -62.20
N PRO A 48 9.83 27.58 -61.68
CA PRO A 48 8.47 28.03 -61.93
C PRO A 48 7.89 28.77 -60.72
N ALA A 49 7.27 29.89 -61.05
CA ALA A 49 6.41 30.69 -60.21
C ALA A 49 5.17 29.93 -59.73
N ALA A 50 4.60 30.47 -58.65
CA ALA A 50 3.38 30.06 -57.99
C ALA A 50 2.20 29.83 -58.94
N LEU A 51 1.50 28.70 -58.73
CA LEU A 51 0.09 28.52 -59.02
C LEU A 51 -0.52 27.72 -57.86
N GLY A 52 -1.54 28.30 -57.26
CA GLY A 52 -2.13 27.86 -55.99
C GLY A 52 -2.86 26.53 -56.08
N ALA A 53 -2.69 25.74 -55.02
CA ALA A 53 -3.65 24.74 -54.60
C ALA A 53 -4.35 25.27 -53.36
N THR A 54 -5.62 25.60 -53.51
CA THR A 54 -6.56 25.93 -52.44
C THR A 54 -6.75 24.72 -51.54
N SER A 55 -6.17 24.76 -50.34
CA SER A 55 -6.58 23.92 -49.22
C SER A 55 -7.93 24.43 -48.68
N PRO A 56 -8.91 23.56 -48.41
CA PRO A 56 -10.15 23.96 -47.76
C PRO A 56 -9.82 24.44 -46.34
N GLY A 57 -10.49 25.53 -45.96
CA GLY A 57 -10.12 26.39 -44.84
C GLY A 57 -9.77 25.66 -43.56
N ALA A 58 -8.60 26.00 -43.03
CA ALA A 58 -8.37 25.99 -41.61
C ALA A 58 -9.44 26.89 -40.98
N SER A 59 -10.55 26.27 -40.56
CA SER A 59 -11.36 26.78 -39.46
C SER A 59 -10.38 27.13 -38.35
N ALA A 60 -10.37 28.38 -37.94
CA ALA A 60 -9.65 28.82 -36.77
C ALA A 60 -9.96 27.81 -35.64
N ASN A 61 -8.94 27.08 -35.20
CA ASN A 61 -9.01 26.36 -33.94
C ASN A 61 -9.36 27.40 -32.90
N ALA A 62 -10.58 27.32 -32.36
CA ALA A 62 -10.91 27.98 -31.13
C ALA A 62 -9.95 27.40 -30.09
N GLU A 63 -8.97 28.20 -29.66
CA GLU A 63 -8.26 27.92 -28.42
C GLU A 63 -9.33 27.77 -27.33
N PRO A 64 -9.34 26.66 -26.57
CA PRO A 64 -10.23 26.55 -25.42
C PRO A 64 -9.92 27.75 -24.52
N GLN A 65 -10.93 28.59 -24.28
CA GLN A 65 -10.77 29.80 -23.46
C GLN A 65 -10.49 29.38 -22.02
N THR A 66 -9.22 29.13 -21.73
CA THR A 66 -8.74 28.87 -20.37
C THR A 66 -8.91 30.16 -19.59
N ARG A 67 -9.77 30.12 -18.57
CA ARG A 67 -9.86 31.18 -17.57
C ARG A 67 -8.44 31.52 -17.10
N PRO A 68 -8.03 32.79 -17.07
CA PRO A 68 -6.66 33.15 -16.68
C PRO A 68 -6.35 32.59 -15.30
N LEU A 69 -5.23 31.87 -15.19
CA LEU A 69 -4.79 31.23 -13.95
C LEU A 69 -4.67 32.26 -12.82
N ALA A 70 -5.10 31.91 -11.62
CA ALA A 70 -4.87 32.74 -10.44
C ALA A 70 -3.36 32.94 -10.20
N ALA A 71 -2.98 34.07 -9.59
CA ALA A 71 -1.56 34.40 -9.35
C ALA A 71 -0.80 33.29 -8.59
N ARG A 72 -1.47 32.62 -7.63
CA ARG A 72 -0.90 31.48 -6.89
C ARG A 72 -0.59 30.27 -7.77
N HIS A 73 -1.40 29.99 -8.78
CA HIS A 73 -1.19 28.87 -9.72
C HIS A 73 -0.13 29.20 -10.75
N GLN A 74 -0.06 30.46 -11.21
CA GLN A 74 1.05 30.92 -12.05
C GLN A 74 2.38 30.81 -11.31
N HIS A 75 2.41 31.25 -10.05
CA HIS A 75 3.61 31.14 -9.20
C HIS A 75 4.02 29.69 -8.98
N PHE A 76 3.06 28.78 -8.74
CA PHE A 76 3.33 27.35 -8.64
C PHE A 76 4.00 26.82 -9.91
N LEU A 77 3.43 27.06 -11.09
CA LEU A 77 4.00 26.60 -12.36
C LEU A 77 5.41 27.15 -12.61
N GLU A 78 5.67 28.41 -12.23
CA GLU A 78 7.00 29.00 -12.31
C GLU A 78 8.00 28.29 -11.39
N GLN A 79 7.63 28.10 -10.12
CA GLN A 79 8.49 27.47 -9.11
C GLN A 79 8.74 25.98 -9.35
N THR A 80 7.81 25.27 -9.98
CA THR A 80 7.92 23.84 -10.23
C THR A 80 8.31 23.52 -11.67
N ARG A 81 8.67 24.51 -12.50
CA ARG A 81 9.00 24.30 -13.92
C ARG A 81 10.10 23.27 -14.14
N LEU A 82 11.10 23.23 -13.25
CA LEU A 82 12.19 22.26 -13.33
C LEU A 82 11.78 20.89 -12.76
N LEU A 83 10.86 20.86 -11.79
CA LEU A 83 10.51 19.68 -11.01
C LEU A 83 9.38 18.85 -11.61
N ALA A 84 8.34 19.52 -12.10
CA ALA A 84 7.16 18.89 -12.67
C ALA A 84 7.48 18.17 -13.98
N SER A 85 6.90 16.99 -14.17
CA SER A 85 6.95 16.29 -15.46
C SER A 85 6.06 16.99 -16.50
N GLU A 86 6.26 16.66 -17.78
CA GLU A 86 5.41 17.17 -18.85
C GLU A 86 3.94 16.73 -18.65
N THR A 87 3.73 15.49 -18.19
CA THR A 87 2.41 14.95 -17.84
C THR A 87 1.76 15.73 -16.70
N GLU A 88 2.48 15.95 -15.60
CA GLU A 88 1.98 16.70 -14.44
C GLU A 88 1.59 18.12 -14.83
N HIS A 89 2.42 18.77 -15.64
CA HIS A 89 2.14 20.13 -16.14
C HIS A 89 0.89 20.15 -17.02
N GLN A 90 0.76 19.20 -17.94
CA GLN A 90 -0.41 19.09 -18.82
C GLN A 90 -1.69 18.84 -18.02
N VAL A 91 -1.66 17.91 -17.07
CA VAL A 91 -2.80 17.62 -16.17
C VAL A 91 -3.21 18.88 -15.41
N PHE A 92 -2.26 19.63 -14.85
CA PHE A 92 -2.57 20.86 -14.11
C PHE A 92 -3.25 21.93 -14.96
N LEU A 93 -2.81 22.10 -16.21
CA LEU A 93 -3.38 23.07 -17.15
C LEU A 93 -4.78 22.66 -17.63
N GLU A 94 -5.07 21.36 -17.69
CA GLU A 94 -6.38 20.83 -18.05
C GLU A 94 -7.44 21.04 -16.95
N LEU A 95 -7.04 21.13 -15.68
CA LEU A 95 -7.97 21.43 -14.59
C LEU A 95 -8.56 22.83 -14.78
N SER A 96 -9.88 22.96 -14.90
CA SER A 96 -10.53 24.26 -15.10
C SER A 96 -10.81 25.01 -13.77
N GLU A 97 -11.04 24.26 -12.69
CA GLU A 97 -11.46 24.77 -11.38
C GLU A 97 -10.29 25.05 -10.42
N ASP A 98 -10.30 26.21 -9.77
CA ASP A 98 -9.23 26.63 -8.85
C ASP A 98 -9.06 25.69 -7.65
N TYR A 99 -10.16 25.20 -7.08
CA TYR A 99 -10.12 24.27 -5.94
C TYR A 99 -9.47 22.92 -6.32
N ARG A 100 -9.58 22.50 -7.59
CA ARG A 100 -8.93 21.28 -8.10
C ARG A 100 -7.45 21.53 -8.36
N ARG A 101 -7.09 22.70 -8.88
CA ARG A 101 -5.68 23.12 -8.98
C ARG A 101 -5.03 23.19 -7.61
N ASP A 102 -5.72 23.74 -6.60
CA ASP A 102 -5.23 23.77 -5.23
C ASP A 102 -5.06 22.35 -4.64
N ALA A 103 -5.99 21.43 -4.93
CA ALA A 103 -5.85 20.02 -4.57
C ALA A 103 -4.68 19.34 -5.29
N PHE A 104 -4.46 19.64 -6.57
CA PHE A 104 -3.29 19.17 -7.33
C PHE A 104 -2.00 19.65 -6.70
N VAL A 105 -1.88 20.94 -6.36
CA VAL A 105 -0.69 21.51 -5.71
C VAL A 105 -0.40 20.78 -4.39
N ARG A 106 -1.41 20.54 -3.56
CA ARG A 106 -1.23 19.77 -2.31
C ARG A 106 -0.72 18.36 -2.58
N GLN A 107 -1.32 17.67 -3.56
CA GLN A 107 -0.91 16.31 -3.91
C GLN A 107 0.49 16.26 -4.51
N PHE A 108 0.85 17.21 -5.36
CA PHE A 108 2.16 17.34 -6.02
C PHE A 108 3.30 17.37 -5.01
N TRP A 109 3.13 18.13 -3.91
CA TRP A 109 4.10 18.17 -2.83
C TRP A 109 4.06 16.93 -1.94
N ARG A 110 2.86 16.41 -1.64
CA ARG A 110 2.69 15.20 -0.81
C ARG A 110 3.40 13.97 -1.40
N VAL A 111 3.32 13.75 -2.71
CA VAL A 111 3.99 12.58 -3.34
C VAL A 111 5.52 12.70 -3.39
N ARG A 112 6.06 13.89 -3.09
CA ARG A 112 7.49 14.19 -3.01
C ARG A 112 7.96 14.35 -1.56
N ASP A 113 7.07 14.15 -0.60
CA ASP A 113 7.39 14.26 0.82
C ASP A 113 8.21 13.04 1.26
N PRO A 114 9.47 13.23 1.73
CA PRO A 114 10.24 12.12 2.28
C PRO A 114 9.70 11.62 3.63
N HIS A 115 8.93 12.45 4.35
CA HIS A 115 8.45 12.21 5.71
C HIS A 115 6.97 12.58 5.85
N PRO A 116 6.05 11.91 5.14
CA PRO A 116 4.62 12.27 5.11
C PRO A 116 3.92 12.22 6.49
N GLU A 117 4.55 11.61 7.50
CA GLU A 117 4.10 11.56 8.88
C GLU A 117 4.32 12.86 9.67
N THR A 118 5.18 13.77 9.20
CA THR A 118 5.40 15.06 9.87
C THR A 118 4.33 16.07 9.44
N ALA A 119 4.11 17.10 10.26
CA ALA A 119 3.11 18.13 9.96
C ALA A 119 3.55 19.12 8.85
N ARG A 120 4.81 19.04 8.40
CA ARG A 120 5.43 19.97 7.44
C ARG A 120 6.04 19.14 6.33
N ASN A 121 6.05 19.67 5.11
CA ASN A 121 6.74 19.02 4.01
C ASN A 121 8.15 19.60 3.90
N GLU A 122 9.14 18.96 4.50
CA GLU A 122 10.50 19.50 4.58
C GLU A 122 11.15 19.64 3.20
N PHE A 123 10.79 18.75 2.26
CA PHE A 123 11.26 18.84 0.88
C PHE A 123 10.76 20.11 0.18
N ARG A 124 9.46 20.41 0.32
CA ARG A 124 8.85 21.61 -0.25
C ARG A 124 9.51 22.88 0.30
N GLU A 125 9.73 22.95 1.61
CA GLU A 125 10.36 24.11 2.23
C GLU A 125 11.80 24.31 1.73
N ALA A 126 12.59 23.24 1.69
CA ALA A 126 13.95 23.29 1.16
C ALA A 126 13.99 23.68 -0.33
N TRP A 127 13.01 23.22 -1.12
CA TRP A 127 12.86 23.60 -2.52
C TRP A 127 12.53 25.08 -2.67
N GLU A 128 11.51 25.57 -1.95
CA GLU A 128 11.08 26.97 -1.98
C GLU A 128 12.23 27.92 -1.57
N ASP A 129 12.98 27.58 -0.51
CA ASP A 129 14.14 28.33 -0.05
C ASP A 129 15.26 28.36 -1.10
N SER A 130 15.56 27.21 -1.70
CA SER A 130 16.62 27.08 -2.72
C SER A 130 16.27 27.86 -3.99
N HIS A 131 14.99 27.83 -4.39
CA HIS A 131 14.49 28.54 -5.56
C HIS A 131 14.52 30.07 -5.35
N GLU A 132 14.14 30.54 -4.15
CA GLU A 132 14.21 31.95 -3.81
C GLU A 132 15.66 32.45 -3.76
N LEU A 133 16.57 31.65 -3.17
CA LEU A 133 18.00 31.96 -3.16
C LEU A 133 18.59 32.04 -4.58
N ALA A 134 18.23 31.09 -5.45
CA ALA A 134 18.66 31.07 -6.85
C ALA A 134 18.20 32.33 -7.59
N ARG A 135 16.94 32.74 -7.38
CA ARG A 135 16.36 33.96 -7.97
C ARG A 135 17.07 35.22 -7.51
N GLN A 136 17.41 35.32 -6.23
CA GLN A 136 18.14 36.47 -5.68
C GLN A 136 19.57 36.57 -6.21
N ARG A 137 20.26 35.43 -6.32
CA ARG A 137 21.70 35.39 -6.65
C ARG A 137 21.97 35.38 -8.14
N TYR A 138 21.13 34.69 -8.91
CA TYR A 138 21.22 34.53 -10.36
C TYR A 138 19.84 34.74 -10.99
N PRO A 139 19.42 35.99 -11.29
CA PRO A 139 18.06 36.29 -11.74
C PRO A 139 17.64 35.70 -13.10
N ASP A 140 18.60 35.27 -13.92
CA ASP A 140 18.32 34.61 -15.21
C ASP A 140 18.02 33.13 -14.99
N ALA A 141 16.74 32.73 -15.14
CA ALA A 141 16.28 31.35 -14.95
C ALA A 141 16.89 30.35 -15.97
N GLU A 142 17.44 30.85 -17.08
CA GLU A 142 18.12 30.05 -18.09
C GLU A 142 19.65 29.96 -17.86
N ASP A 143 20.17 30.57 -16.79
CA ASP A 143 21.55 30.38 -16.35
C ASP A 143 21.67 29.06 -15.57
N GLY A 144 22.63 28.22 -15.95
CA GLY A 144 22.85 26.94 -15.31
C GLY A 144 23.14 27.05 -13.80
N ARG A 145 23.67 28.19 -13.33
CA ARG A 145 23.87 28.45 -11.90
C ARG A 145 22.55 28.67 -11.17
N HIS A 146 21.58 29.29 -11.83
CA HIS A 146 20.23 29.43 -11.28
C HIS A 146 19.60 28.04 -11.16
N GLN A 147 19.57 27.28 -12.25
CA GLN A 147 18.94 25.95 -12.30
C GLN A 147 19.56 24.99 -11.26
N LEU A 148 20.89 24.93 -11.20
CA LEU A 148 21.60 24.04 -10.29
C LEU A 148 21.37 24.42 -8.81
N MET A 149 21.31 25.73 -8.50
CA MET A 149 21.03 26.19 -7.15
C MET A 149 19.56 25.99 -6.76
N ALA A 150 18.62 26.20 -7.68
CA ALA A 150 17.21 25.97 -7.43
C ALA A 150 16.94 24.51 -7.04
N VAL A 151 17.68 23.57 -7.66
CA VAL A 151 17.49 22.13 -7.45
C VAL A 151 18.29 21.59 -6.25
N HIS A 152 19.56 21.95 -6.11
CA HIS A 152 20.45 21.35 -5.10
C HIS A 152 20.79 22.29 -3.93
N GLY A 153 20.31 23.53 -3.96
CA GLY A 153 20.67 24.57 -3.00
C GLY A 153 22.13 25.01 -3.14
N GLU A 154 22.68 25.56 -2.05
CA GLU A 154 24.06 26.04 -2.06
C GLU A 154 25.10 24.90 -2.15
N PRO A 155 26.10 25.02 -3.03
CA PRO A 155 27.21 24.09 -3.09
C PRO A 155 28.09 24.24 -1.83
N ARG A 156 28.67 23.14 -1.37
CA ARG A 156 29.66 23.19 -0.27
C ARG A 156 30.92 23.94 -0.68
N ARG A 157 31.30 23.83 -1.95
CA ARG A 157 32.48 24.49 -2.49
C ARG A 157 32.24 24.89 -3.95
N THR A 158 32.61 26.13 -4.28
CA THR A 158 32.60 26.65 -5.66
C THR A 158 34.02 27.04 -6.06
N LEU A 159 34.45 26.61 -7.23
CA LEU A 159 35.75 26.93 -7.81
C LEU A 159 35.57 27.64 -9.14
N ARG A 160 36.13 28.85 -9.25
CA ARG A 160 36.17 29.59 -10.53
C ARG A 160 37.48 29.28 -11.22
N ILE A 161 37.39 28.74 -12.43
CA ILE A 161 38.54 28.32 -13.23
C ILE A 161 38.71 29.28 -14.40
N SER A 162 39.93 29.80 -14.52
CA SER A 162 40.39 30.54 -15.69
C SER A 162 41.63 29.83 -16.22
N CYS A 163 41.52 29.28 -17.43
CA CYS A 163 42.60 28.57 -18.10
C CYS A 163 42.58 28.96 -19.58
N GLU A 164 43.74 29.13 -20.23
CA GLU A 164 43.78 29.54 -21.65
C GLU A 164 43.26 28.45 -22.61
N LEU A 165 43.31 27.18 -22.19
CA LEU A 165 42.82 26.06 -22.98
C LEU A 165 41.30 25.91 -22.94
N LEU A 166 40.67 26.32 -21.84
CA LEU A 166 39.26 26.09 -21.54
C LEU A 166 38.49 27.40 -21.46
N ARG A 167 37.19 27.36 -21.78
CA ARG A 167 36.27 28.46 -21.49
C ARG A 167 36.25 28.70 -19.98
N PRO A 168 35.91 29.91 -19.50
CA PRO A 168 35.74 30.13 -18.07
C PRO A 168 34.74 29.12 -17.48
N LEU A 169 35.17 28.38 -16.45
CA LEU A 169 34.35 27.36 -15.79
C LEU A 169 34.05 27.77 -14.34
N GLU A 170 32.90 27.35 -13.84
CA GLU A 170 32.66 27.19 -12.41
C GLU A 170 32.47 25.70 -12.11
N LEU A 171 33.23 25.18 -11.15
CA LEU A 171 33.07 23.82 -10.63
C LEU A 171 32.37 23.92 -9.28
N TRP A 172 31.20 23.34 -9.18
CA TRP A 172 30.41 23.33 -7.95
C TRP A 172 30.44 21.92 -7.38
N HIS A 173 30.75 21.82 -6.09
CA HIS A 173 30.85 20.57 -5.37
C HIS A 173 29.78 20.50 -4.29
N TYR A 174 29.01 19.43 -4.34
CA TYR A 174 28.01 19.06 -3.37
C TYR A 174 28.51 17.81 -2.63
N GLY A 175 28.68 17.92 -1.31
CA GLY A 175 29.01 16.75 -0.51
C GLY A 175 27.83 15.79 -0.41
N ALA A 176 28.11 14.53 -0.08
CA ALA A 176 27.07 13.51 0.10
C ALA A 176 25.98 13.98 1.08
N ARG A 177 24.72 13.78 0.68
CA ARG A 177 23.49 13.99 1.47
C ARG A 177 22.64 12.71 1.37
N PRO A 178 21.65 12.48 2.26
CA PRO A 178 20.66 11.43 2.06
C PRO A 178 20.06 11.54 0.64
N LYS A 179 20.01 10.43 -0.10
CA LYS A 179 19.56 10.32 -1.51
C LYS A 179 20.42 10.99 -2.60
N VAL A 180 21.48 11.74 -2.28
CA VAL A 180 22.37 12.37 -3.28
C VAL A 180 23.83 12.03 -2.97
N ALA A 181 24.44 11.23 -3.84
CA ALA A 181 25.87 10.93 -3.79
C ALA A 181 26.70 12.22 -3.88
N GLU A 182 27.97 12.14 -3.48
CA GLU A 182 28.90 13.25 -3.72
C GLU A 182 28.89 13.62 -5.21
N LEU A 183 28.66 14.91 -5.48
CA LEU A 183 28.29 15.40 -6.80
C LEU A 183 29.20 16.56 -7.19
N TRP A 184 29.76 16.49 -8.40
CA TRP A 184 30.40 17.61 -9.07
C TRP A 184 29.52 18.11 -10.20
N ALA A 185 29.39 19.42 -10.34
CA ALA A 185 28.72 20.06 -11.46
C ALA A 185 29.68 21.03 -12.14
N VAL A 186 29.77 20.91 -13.47
CA VAL A 186 30.65 21.73 -14.30
C VAL A 186 29.81 22.72 -15.08
N LEU A 187 30.00 24.00 -14.79
CA LEU A 187 29.29 25.10 -15.43
C LEU A 187 30.25 25.83 -16.37
N MET A 188 29.91 25.86 -17.66
CA MET A 188 30.71 26.50 -18.70
C MET A 188 30.09 27.83 -19.15
N ARG A 189 30.91 28.87 -19.28
CA ARG A 189 30.42 30.17 -19.76
C ARG A 189 30.24 30.17 -21.28
N GLN A 190 29.01 30.43 -21.74
CA GLN A 190 28.64 30.48 -23.16
C GLN A 190 27.58 31.57 -23.42
N GLY A 191 27.86 32.49 -24.36
CA GLY A 191 26.88 33.50 -24.78
C GLY A 191 26.40 34.44 -23.67
N GLY A 192 27.29 34.77 -22.72
CA GLY A 192 26.99 35.69 -21.60
C GLY A 192 26.49 35.02 -20.32
N ARG A 193 25.98 33.79 -20.40
CA ARG A 193 25.47 33.00 -19.26
C ARG A 193 26.33 31.75 -18.98
N TYR A 194 26.11 31.08 -17.86
CA TYR A 194 26.65 29.75 -17.63
C TYR A 194 25.67 28.68 -18.09
N ARG A 195 26.19 27.57 -18.64
CA ARG A 195 25.43 26.38 -19.00
C ARG A 195 26.03 25.17 -18.31
N LEU A 196 25.19 24.23 -17.92
CA LEU A 196 25.64 22.96 -17.36
C LEU A 196 26.29 22.13 -18.46
N TRP A 197 27.48 21.59 -18.19
CA TRP A 197 28.18 20.69 -19.09
C TRP A 197 27.90 19.24 -18.71
N SER A 198 27.73 18.39 -19.72
CA SER A 198 27.49 16.96 -19.57
C SER A 198 28.66 16.17 -20.19
N PRO A 199 29.16 15.07 -19.57
CA PRO A 199 30.19 14.21 -20.14
C PRO A 199 29.94 13.75 -21.58
N SER A 200 28.68 13.50 -21.96
CA SER A 200 28.28 13.17 -23.34
C SER A 200 28.66 14.24 -24.37
N GLN A 201 28.78 15.51 -23.97
CA GLN A 201 29.22 16.62 -24.83
C GLN A 201 30.74 16.61 -25.06
N GLY A 202 31.48 15.89 -24.21
CA GLY A 202 32.92 15.71 -24.29
C GLY A 202 33.74 16.95 -23.91
N LEU A 203 35.04 16.74 -23.73
CA LEU A 203 35.99 17.78 -23.30
C LEU A 203 36.09 18.94 -24.30
N PHE A 204 35.92 18.68 -25.60
CA PHE A 204 36.01 19.70 -26.65
C PHE A 204 34.93 20.77 -26.55
N ALA A 205 33.77 20.47 -25.96
CA ALA A 205 32.74 21.48 -25.71
C ALA A 205 33.26 22.60 -24.80
N LEU A 206 34.22 22.29 -23.91
CA LEU A 206 34.82 23.23 -22.98
C LEU A 206 35.98 24.03 -23.58
N ALA A 207 36.41 23.75 -24.81
CA ALA A 207 37.57 24.39 -25.41
C ALA A 207 37.35 25.88 -25.67
N ALA A 208 38.31 26.72 -25.24
CA ALA A 208 38.45 28.11 -25.68
C ALA A 208 39.62 28.29 -26.67
N GLY A 209 40.63 27.44 -26.57
CA GLY A 209 41.81 27.41 -27.43
C GLY A 209 41.95 26.10 -28.21
N ARG A 210 43.16 25.83 -28.71
CA ARG A 210 43.47 24.63 -29.49
C ARG A 210 43.84 23.47 -28.55
N LEU A 211 42.92 22.53 -28.35
CA LEU A 211 43.19 21.27 -27.65
C LEU A 211 43.69 20.19 -28.63
N PRO A 212 44.53 19.24 -28.18
CA PRO A 212 44.84 18.01 -28.90
C PRO A 212 43.56 17.27 -29.30
N LEU A 213 43.56 16.59 -30.45
CA LEU A 213 42.38 15.84 -30.93
C LEU A 213 42.16 14.52 -30.18
N ASP A 214 43.22 13.97 -29.58
CA ASP A 214 43.10 12.80 -28.70
C ASP A 214 42.63 13.22 -27.30
N ALA A 215 41.65 12.50 -26.75
CA ALA A 215 41.03 12.86 -25.48
C ALA A 215 41.98 12.71 -24.28
N ASN A 216 42.91 11.74 -24.31
CA ASN A 216 43.87 11.55 -23.23
C ASN A 216 44.95 12.63 -23.29
N GLU A 217 45.46 12.94 -24.48
CA GLU A 217 46.41 14.05 -24.67
C GLU A 217 45.80 15.39 -24.28
N ALA A 218 44.51 15.61 -24.60
CA ALA A 218 43.79 16.81 -24.18
C ALA A 218 43.60 16.88 -22.66
N ALA A 219 43.29 15.76 -22.00
CA ALA A 219 43.21 15.70 -20.54
C ALA A 219 44.58 15.99 -19.88
N GLU A 220 45.67 15.44 -20.42
CA GLU A 220 47.03 15.69 -19.94
C GLU A 220 47.46 17.15 -20.15
N ALA A 221 47.08 17.76 -21.27
CA ALA A 221 47.27 19.18 -21.51
C ALA A 221 46.51 20.04 -20.48
N VAL A 222 45.28 19.67 -20.12
CA VAL A 222 44.50 20.36 -19.07
C VAL A 222 45.16 20.16 -17.70
N ALA A 223 45.61 18.94 -17.37
CA ALA A 223 46.27 18.63 -16.10
C ALA A 223 47.53 19.48 -15.89
N SER A 224 48.33 19.65 -16.93
CA SER A 224 49.65 20.30 -16.87
C SER A 224 49.60 21.82 -17.07
N ALA A 225 48.71 22.33 -17.92
CA ALA A 225 48.69 23.75 -18.29
C ALA A 225 47.70 24.59 -17.46
N CYS A 226 46.68 23.98 -16.86
CA CYS A 226 45.73 24.70 -16.01
C CYS A 226 46.16 24.63 -14.52
N SER A 227 46.09 25.75 -13.80
CA SER A 227 46.54 25.85 -12.40
C SER A 227 45.82 24.95 -11.39
N ARG A 228 44.67 24.39 -11.76
CA ARG A 228 43.87 23.42 -10.99
C ARG A 228 43.51 22.20 -11.83
N GLY A 229 44.43 21.75 -12.69
CA GLY A 229 44.24 20.66 -13.65
C GLY A 229 43.59 19.41 -13.05
N ASP A 230 44.12 18.91 -11.93
CA ASP A 230 43.60 17.70 -11.27
C ASP A 230 42.16 17.86 -10.75
N GLU A 231 41.82 19.03 -10.18
CA GLU A 231 40.45 19.31 -9.71
C GLU A 231 39.47 19.45 -10.89
N ILE A 232 39.91 20.02 -12.01
CA ILE A 232 39.10 20.10 -13.24
C ILE A 232 38.81 18.69 -13.75
N LEU A 233 39.84 17.85 -13.91
CA LEU A 233 39.66 16.47 -14.40
C LEU A 233 38.79 15.64 -13.45
N THR A 234 38.93 15.82 -12.14
CA THR A 234 38.08 15.17 -11.14
C THR A 234 36.63 15.60 -11.30
N ALA A 235 36.36 16.90 -11.42
CA ALA A 235 35.01 17.42 -11.61
C ALA A 235 34.38 16.92 -12.92
N LEU A 236 35.16 16.83 -14.00
CA LEU A 236 34.69 16.32 -15.29
C LEU A 236 34.37 14.81 -15.23
N ALA A 237 35.18 14.04 -14.50
CA ALA A 237 35.00 12.60 -14.37
C ALA A 237 33.84 12.22 -13.43
N LEU A 238 33.58 13.03 -12.41
CA LEU A 238 32.53 12.79 -11.41
C LEU A 238 31.24 13.57 -11.67
N SER A 239 31.18 14.40 -12.72
CA SER A 239 29.94 15.07 -13.12
C SER A 239 28.96 14.05 -13.70
N PRO A 240 27.68 14.07 -13.28
CA PRO A 240 26.64 13.31 -13.95
C PRO A 240 26.49 13.74 -15.40
N ASP A 241 25.97 12.82 -16.20
CA ASP A 241 25.55 13.09 -17.57
C ASP A 241 24.13 13.60 -17.58
N TRP A 242 23.99 14.90 -17.31
CA TRP A 242 22.71 15.61 -17.17
C TRP A 242 21.81 15.51 -18.41
N ASP A 243 22.40 15.31 -19.59
CA ASP A 243 21.66 15.09 -20.84
C ASP A 243 20.96 13.72 -20.84
N SER A 244 21.39 12.78 -19.98
CA SER A 244 20.84 11.43 -19.84
C SER A 244 20.02 11.19 -18.58
N VAL A 245 20.41 11.78 -17.44
CA VAL A 245 19.75 11.55 -16.13
C VAL A 245 18.85 12.70 -15.70
N GLY A 246 18.79 13.80 -16.46
CA GLY A 246 18.03 14.99 -16.08
C GLY A 246 18.55 15.67 -14.81
N LEU A 247 18.21 16.95 -14.63
CA LEU A 247 18.62 17.69 -13.43
C LEU A 247 17.81 17.26 -12.19
N THR A 248 16.54 16.89 -12.38
CA THR A 248 15.59 16.63 -11.29
C THR A 248 15.05 15.21 -11.26
N ASP A 249 15.50 14.29 -12.12
CA ASP A 249 14.87 12.97 -12.24
C ASP A 249 14.96 12.16 -10.94
N HIS A 250 16.05 12.34 -10.17
CA HIS A 250 16.21 11.77 -8.83
C HIS A 250 15.28 12.37 -7.75
N LEU A 251 14.59 13.47 -8.05
CA LEU A 251 13.62 14.15 -7.17
C LEU A 251 12.17 13.89 -7.61
N ARG A 252 11.96 13.20 -8.74
CA ARG A 252 10.63 12.87 -9.24
C ARG A 252 10.13 11.58 -8.60
N PRO A 253 8.81 11.47 -8.31
CA PRO A 253 8.21 10.18 -8.03
C PRO A 253 8.38 9.25 -9.25
N GLY A 254 8.42 7.93 -9.02
CA GLY A 254 8.78 6.95 -10.06
C GLY A 254 7.92 7.03 -11.33
N ASP A 255 6.61 7.26 -11.19
CA ASP A 255 5.67 7.45 -12.29
C ASP A 255 4.70 8.63 -12.06
N ASP A 256 3.99 9.01 -13.14
CA ASP A 256 2.97 10.07 -13.14
C ASP A 256 1.55 9.52 -12.87
N GLU A 257 1.39 8.29 -12.35
CA GLU A 257 0.06 7.67 -12.18
C GLU A 257 -0.84 8.49 -11.27
N TRP A 258 -0.28 9.12 -10.24
CA TRP A 258 -1.03 9.97 -9.31
C TRP A 258 -1.71 11.16 -10.01
N ALA A 259 -1.03 11.77 -10.99
CA ALA A 259 -1.54 12.91 -11.74
C ALA A 259 -2.62 12.45 -12.73
N LEU A 260 -2.38 11.33 -13.41
CA LEU A 260 -3.36 10.69 -14.29
C LEU A 260 -4.62 10.25 -13.52
N ALA A 261 -4.47 9.76 -12.28
CA ALA A 261 -5.58 9.39 -11.42
C ALA A 261 -6.47 10.60 -11.07
N LEU A 262 -5.88 11.75 -10.73
CA LEU A 262 -6.62 13.01 -10.49
C LEU A 262 -7.39 13.48 -11.73
N ARG A 263 -6.76 13.41 -12.91
CA ARG A 263 -7.41 13.70 -14.20
C ARG A 263 -8.59 12.75 -14.44
N SER A 264 -8.38 11.46 -14.23
CA SER A 264 -9.41 10.44 -14.49
C SER A 264 -10.67 10.58 -13.64
N ARG A 265 -10.56 11.20 -12.45
CA ARG A 265 -11.66 11.45 -11.51
C ARG A 265 -12.33 12.82 -11.71
N SER A 266 -11.96 13.52 -12.78
CA SER A 266 -12.55 14.80 -13.14
C SER A 266 -14.04 14.69 -13.45
N LEU A 267 -14.82 15.58 -12.84
CA LEU A 267 -16.21 15.81 -13.21
C LEU A 267 -16.34 16.76 -14.42
N GLU A 268 -15.23 17.28 -14.92
CA GLU A 268 -15.22 18.19 -16.07
C GLU A 268 -15.60 17.43 -17.34
N THR A 269 -16.61 17.95 -18.03
CA THR A 269 -17.11 17.42 -19.29
C THR A 269 -16.55 18.23 -20.44
N GLU A 270 -16.12 17.55 -21.50
CA GLU A 270 -15.73 18.21 -22.75
C GLU A 270 -16.91 19.02 -23.30
N GLU A 271 -16.58 20.13 -23.97
CA GLU A 271 -17.59 21.01 -24.55
C GLU A 271 -18.36 20.25 -25.65
N GLY A 272 -19.66 20.03 -25.42
CA GLY A 272 -20.52 19.23 -26.30
C GLY A 272 -20.72 17.76 -25.91
N ALA A 273 -20.24 17.34 -24.73
CA ALA A 273 -20.53 16.00 -24.19
C ALA A 273 -22.04 15.78 -24.00
N ASP A 274 -22.54 14.60 -24.37
CA ASP A 274 -23.94 14.20 -24.21
C ASP A 274 -24.25 14.00 -22.72
N THR A 275 -24.84 15.02 -22.11
CA THR A 275 -25.04 15.08 -20.66
C THR A 275 -26.44 15.54 -20.27
N THR A 276 -26.97 14.94 -19.21
CA THR A 276 -28.25 15.33 -18.60
C THR A 276 -28.04 15.83 -17.18
N THR A 277 -28.62 16.97 -16.81
CA THR A 277 -28.58 17.47 -15.43
C THR A 277 -29.66 16.80 -14.58
N LEU A 278 -29.30 16.30 -13.39
CA LEU A 278 -30.20 15.70 -12.41
C LEU A 278 -30.24 16.56 -11.14
N GLU A 279 -31.41 16.61 -10.50
CA GLU A 279 -31.59 17.18 -9.17
C GLU A 279 -31.61 16.05 -8.12
N PRO A 280 -30.55 15.91 -7.30
CA PRO A 280 -30.50 14.87 -6.28
C PRO A 280 -31.45 15.20 -5.13
N ARG A 281 -32.20 14.19 -4.66
CA ARG A 281 -32.95 14.31 -3.41
C ARG A 281 -31.99 14.12 -2.23
N ILE A 282 -31.85 15.15 -1.41
CA ILE A 282 -30.97 15.15 -0.23
C ILE A 282 -31.77 14.85 1.03
N GLU A 283 -31.31 13.88 1.82
CA GLU A 283 -31.87 13.51 3.12
C GLU A 283 -30.78 13.46 4.19
N TYR A 284 -31.11 13.91 5.40
CA TYR A 284 -30.23 13.81 6.58
C TYR A 284 -30.75 12.69 7.47
N ILE A 285 -30.25 11.48 7.25
CA ILE A 285 -30.89 10.26 7.75
C ILE A 285 -30.39 9.77 9.10
N GLY A 286 -29.30 10.35 9.60
CA GLY A 286 -28.67 9.90 10.84
C GLY A 286 -27.44 10.69 11.21
N ARG A 287 -26.70 10.16 12.18
CA ARG A 287 -25.43 10.71 12.64
C ARG A 287 -24.43 9.58 12.85
N HIS A 288 -23.19 9.78 12.42
CA HIS A 288 -22.05 8.92 12.72
C HIS A 288 -20.99 9.73 13.45
N GLN A 289 -20.75 9.43 14.73
CA GLN A 289 -19.87 10.21 15.61
C GLN A 289 -20.24 11.71 15.60
N SER A 290 -19.35 12.62 15.19
CA SER A 290 -19.62 14.07 15.08
C SER A 290 -20.17 14.51 13.72
N ARG A 291 -20.50 13.57 12.82
CA ARG A 291 -20.89 13.84 11.43
C ARG A 291 -22.34 13.46 11.18
N THR A 292 -23.05 14.23 10.37
CA THR A 292 -24.39 13.93 9.87
C THR A 292 -24.27 13.02 8.64
N VAL A 293 -25.12 12.00 8.57
CA VAL A 293 -25.23 11.11 7.40
C VAL A 293 -26.09 11.80 6.36
N VAL A 294 -25.45 12.23 5.27
CA VAL A 294 -26.11 12.88 4.12
C VAL A 294 -26.34 11.82 3.05
N LYS A 295 -27.60 11.52 2.75
CA LYS A 295 -28.00 10.62 1.67
C LYS A 295 -28.43 11.43 0.46
N ALA A 296 -27.79 11.22 -0.68
CA ALA A 296 -28.20 11.78 -1.95
C ALA A 296 -28.78 10.66 -2.84
N ARG A 297 -30.00 10.85 -3.33
CA ARG A 297 -30.66 9.92 -4.27
C ARG A 297 -30.84 10.57 -5.63
N LEU A 298 -30.32 9.91 -6.66
CA LEU A 298 -30.45 10.25 -8.05
C LEU A 298 -31.53 9.35 -8.67
N ALA A 299 -32.42 9.94 -9.47
CA ALA A 299 -33.42 9.24 -10.25
C ALA A 299 -32.98 9.27 -11.73
N ILE A 300 -32.35 8.19 -12.20
CA ILE A 300 -31.83 8.10 -13.57
C ILE A 300 -32.92 7.48 -14.46
N PRO A 301 -33.34 8.14 -15.56
CA PRO A 301 -34.35 7.55 -16.46
C PRO A 301 -33.82 6.26 -17.11
N ARG A 302 -34.55 5.15 -17.00
CA ARG A 302 -34.13 3.86 -17.59
C ARG A 302 -33.96 3.95 -19.10
N SER A 303 -34.78 4.75 -19.77
CA SER A 303 -34.68 4.98 -21.23
C SER A 303 -33.39 5.66 -21.69
N SER A 304 -32.62 6.25 -20.77
CA SER A 304 -31.39 7.00 -21.06
C SER A 304 -30.09 6.23 -20.80
N ILE A 305 -30.20 4.94 -20.49
CA ILE A 305 -29.06 4.06 -20.20
C ILE A 305 -29.11 2.80 -21.08
N GLN A 306 -27.93 2.30 -21.46
CA GLN A 306 -27.79 1.01 -22.12
C GLN A 306 -27.68 -0.11 -21.08
N LEU A 307 -28.28 -1.27 -21.39
CA LEU A 307 -28.30 -2.44 -20.52
C LEU A 307 -27.44 -3.56 -21.09
N ASP A 308 -26.78 -4.31 -20.21
CA ASP A 308 -26.08 -5.54 -20.58
C ASP A 308 -27.06 -6.73 -20.57
N ASP A 309 -27.58 -7.08 -21.75
CA ASP A 309 -28.52 -8.19 -21.95
C ASP A 309 -27.84 -9.58 -21.88
N ARG A 310 -26.51 -9.65 -21.73
CA ARG A 310 -25.77 -10.93 -21.60
C ARG A 310 -25.76 -11.46 -20.17
N ALA A 311 -26.17 -10.66 -19.19
CA ALA A 311 -26.43 -11.10 -17.82
C ALA A 311 -27.80 -11.77 -17.75
N THR A 312 -27.94 -12.86 -17.00
CA THR A 312 -29.15 -13.69 -16.94
C THR A 312 -30.35 -12.92 -16.37
N GLY A 313 -31.35 -12.61 -17.21
CA GLY A 313 -32.70 -12.15 -16.84
C GLY A 313 -32.81 -10.66 -16.45
N GLY A 314 -33.34 -9.81 -17.36
CA GLY A 314 -33.79 -8.44 -17.05
C GLY A 314 -32.88 -7.28 -17.49
N GLY A 315 -31.61 -7.56 -17.80
CA GLY A 315 -30.61 -6.58 -18.23
C GLY A 315 -29.98 -5.80 -17.06
N VAL A 316 -28.65 -5.64 -17.08
CA VAL A 316 -27.90 -4.98 -16.00
C VAL A 316 -27.45 -3.58 -16.41
N ALA A 317 -27.79 -2.58 -15.62
CA ALA A 317 -27.28 -1.22 -15.78
C ALA A 317 -25.88 -1.10 -15.14
N ARG A 318 -24.89 -0.67 -15.94
CA ARG A 318 -23.51 -0.46 -15.47
C ARG A 318 -23.18 1.02 -15.41
N LEU A 319 -23.14 1.55 -14.19
CA LEU A 319 -22.97 2.98 -13.95
C LEU A 319 -21.67 3.24 -13.19
N LEU A 320 -20.94 4.27 -13.60
CA LEU A 320 -19.77 4.78 -12.88
C LEU A 320 -20.08 6.17 -12.33
N LEU A 321 -20.16 6.28 -11.01
CA LEU A 321 -20.37 7.54 -10.31
C LEU A 321 -19.03 8.09 -9.83
N ASP A 322 -18.71 9.31 -10.25
CA ASP A 322 -17.66 10.16 -9.70
C ASP A 322 -18.30 11.29 -8.90
N GLY A 323 -17.70 11.65 -7.76
CA GLY A 323 -18.24 12.68 -6.89
C GLY A 323 -17.17 13.57 -6.26
N GLU A 324 -17.51 14.84 -6.05
CA GLU A 324 -16.69 15.81 -5.35
C GLU A 324 -17.53 16.51 -4.27
N VAL A 325 -16.97 16.62 -3.07
CA VAL A 325 -17.52 17.49 -2.01
C VAL A 325 -16.58 18.66 -1.83
N VAL A 326 -17.09 19.86 -2.06
CA VAL A 326 -16.34 21.11 -1.91
C VAL A 326 -16.83 21.85 -0.67
N ARG A 327 -15.90 22.40 0.12
CA ARG A 327 -16.20 23.22 1.30
C ARG A 327 -15.47 24.55 1.20
N GLY A 328 -16.19 25.62 0.88
CA GLY A 328 -15.55 26.90 0.51
C GLY A 328 -14.80 26.73 -0.81
N ASP A 329 -13.50 27.00 -0.82
CA ASP A 329 -12.61 26.81 -1.98
C ASP A 329 -11.76 25.52 -1.87
N ASP A 330 -12.02 24.68 -0.89
CA ASP A 330 -11.28 23.43 -0.69
C ASP A 330 -12.06 22.23 -1.21
N LEU A 331 -11.42 21.44 -2.08
CA LEU A 331 -11.83 20.06 -2.35
C LEU A 331 -11.73 19.25 -1.06
N PHE A 332 -12.85 19.11 -0.37
CA PHE A 332 -12.93 18.40 0.90
C PHE A 332 -12.82 16.90 0.69
N GLU A 333 -13.39 16.39 -0.41
CA GLU A 333 -13.49 14.96 -0.64
C GLU A 333 -13.72 14.60 -2.10
N THR A 334 -13.17 13.45 -2.53
CA THR A 334 -13.42 12.86 -3.86
C THR A 334 -13.81 11.39 -3.76
N PHE A 335 -14.86 11.08 -4.49
CA PHE A 335 -15.61 9.84 -4.65
C PHE A 335 -15.49 9.04 -5.94
N ARG A 336 -15.40 7.71 -5.92
CA ARG A 336 -15.76 6.90 -7.10
C ARG A 336 -16.47 5.63 -6.68
N TYR A 337 -17.59 5.32 -7.32
CA TYR A 337 -18.38 4.09 -7.13
C TYR A 337 -18.78 3.48 -8.48
N ARG A 338 -18.74 2.15 -8.58
CA ARG A 338 -19.36 1.42 -9.70
C ARG A 338 -20.62 0.74 -9.19
N PHE A 339 -21.71 0.87 -9.95
CA PHE A 339 -22.95 0.15 -9.72
C PHE A 339 -23.20 -0.83 -10.87
N ASP A 340 -23.51 -2.07 -10.51
CA ASP A 340 -23.94 -3.14 -11.41
C ASP A 340 -25.38 -3.48 -10.97
N LEU A 341 -26.37 -2.77 -11.50
CA LEU A 341 -27.76 -2.84 -11.01
C LEU A 341 -28.59 -3.77 -11.90
N PRO A 342 -29.03 -4.95 -11.42
CA PRO A 342 -30.03 -5.74 -12.13
C PRO A 342 -31.33 -4.96 -12.17
N LEU A 343 -31.91 -4.85 -13.36
CA LEU A 343 -33.25 -4.30 -13.52
C LEU A 343 -34.19 -5.43 -13.89
N GLY A 344 -35.34 -5.55 -13.21
CA GLY A 344 -36.33 -6.58 -13.53
C GLY A 344 -36.84 -6.45 -14.98
N GLU A 345 -37.33 -7.56 -15.54
CA GLU A 345 -38.14 -7.54 -16.76
C GLU A 345 -39.38 -6.69 -16.48
N GLY A 346 -39.56 -5.59 -17.22
CA GLY A 346 -40.77 -4.78 -17.13
C GLY A 346 -41.96 -5.69 -17.39
N VAL A 347 -42.89 -5.76 -16.43
CA VAL A 347 -44.12 -6.53 -16.59
C VAL A 347 -44.84 -5.98 -17.82
N GLU A 348 -45.00 -6.81 -18.86
CA GLU A 348 -45.89 -6.48 -19.97
C GLU A 348 -47.31 -6.34 -19.40
N ASP A 349 -47.79 -5.10 -19.28
CA ASP A 349 -49.15 -4.77 -18.86
C ASP A 349 -50.16 -5.38 -19.83
N GLY A 350 -50.64 -6.57 -19.49
CA GLY A 350 -51.92 -7.09 -19.95
C GLY A 350 -53.04 -6.53 -19.08
N GLY A 351 -53.44 -5.27 -19.27
CA GLY A 351 -54.62 -4.73 -18.58
C GLY A 351 -54.86 -3.23 -18.72
N ASP A 352 -55.93 -2.88 -19.42
CA ASP A 352 -56.49 -1.53 -19.54
C ASP A 352 -56.78 -0.93 -18.15
N GLY A 353 -55.98 0.05 -17.70
CA GLY A 353 -56.17 0.71 -16.40
C GLY A 353 -55.12 1.77 -16.11
N GLY A 354 -55.42 3.02 -16.44
CA GLY A 354 -54.49 4.15 -16.31
C GLY A 354 -53.86 4.33 -14.92
N GLY A 355 -52.55 4.12 -14.87
CA GLY A 355 -51.62 4.54 -13.84
C GLY A 355 -50.22 4.20 -14.32
N GLY A 356 -49.46 5.18 -14.82
CA GLY A 356 -48.12 4.96 -15.40
C GLY A 356 -47.21 4.20 -14.44
N ALA A 357 -46.55 3.14 -14.94
CA ALA A 357 -45.74 2.22 -14.17
C ALA A 357 -44.58 2.93 -13.41
N PRO A 358 -44.23 2.49 -12.18
CA PRO A 358 -43.08 2.99 -11.42
C PRO A 358 -41.69 2.61 -11.96
N ASP A 359 -41.59 1.80 -13.02
CA ASP A 359 -40.37 1.06 -13.42
C ASP A 359 -39.43 1.79 -14.41
N ASP A 360 -39.65 3.09 -14.68
CA ASP A 360 -38.86 3.87 -15.65
C ASP A 360 -37.67 4.64 -15.01
N ILE A 361 -37.38 4.38 -13.73
CA ILE A 361 -36.31 5.05 -12.98
C ILE A 361 -35.36 4.01 -12.39
N VAL A 362 -34.06 4.20 -12.62
CA VAL A 362 -32.97 3.50 -11.94
C VAL A 362 -32.51 4.36 -10.75
N PRO A 363 -32.79 3.95 -9.51
CA PRO A 363 -32.39 4.71 -8.34
C PRO A 363 -30.91 4.47 -8.04
N VAL A 364 -30.13 5.56 -7.98
CA VAL A 364 -28.75 5.52 -7.48
C VAL A 364 -28.69 6.33 -6.19
N ALA A 365 -28.20 5.72 -5.11
CA ALA A 365 -28.10 6.38 -3.82
C ALA A 365 -26.67 6.31 -3.29
N ILE A 366 -26.21 7.41 -2.72
CA ILE A 366 -24.90 7.52 -2.07
C ILE A 366 -25.07 8.14 -0.68
N GLU A 367 -24.16 7.81 0.23
CA GLU A 367 -24.11 8.41 1.56
C GLU A 367 -22.75 9.07 1.80
N ARG A 368 -22.76 10.25 2.41
CA ARG A 368 -21.55 10.97 2.85
C ARG A 368 -21.64 11.32 4.32
N LEU A 369 -20.51 11.19 5.03
CA LEU A 369 -20.39 11.58 6.43
C LEU A 369 -19.81 12.99 6.53
N LEU A 370 -20.67 13.99 6.63
CA LEU A 370 -20.27 15.41 6.65
C LEU A 370 -20.48 16.03 8.03
N ARG A 371 -19.52 16.85 8.48
CA ARG A 371 -19.73 17.67 9.69
C ARG A 371 -20.81 18.73 9.40
N PRO A 372 -21.48 19.26 10.44
CA PRO A 372 -22.39 20.38 10.25
C PRO A 372 -21.68 21.57 9.58
N GLY A 373 -22.31 22.16 8.56
CA GLY A 373 -21.72 23.25 7.78
C GLY A 373 -22.20 23.27 6.32
N ARG A 374 -21.70 24.23 5.55
CA ARG A 374 -22.03 24.40 4.14
C ARG A 374 -21.05 23.68 3.22
N TYR A 375 -21.58 22.98 2.23
CA TYR A 375 -20.83 22.21 1.25
C TYR A 375 -21.48 22.35 -0.14
N ARG A 376 -20.75 21.97 -1.18
CA ARG A 376 -21.28 21.78 -2.53
C ARG A 376 -20.96 20.36 -2.98
N LEU A 377 -22.00 19.59 -3.29
CA LEU A 377 -21.90 18.22 -3.76
C LEU A 377 -22.04 18.20 -5.28
N ARG A 378 -20.98 17.80 -5.96
CA ARG A 378 -20.96 17.62 -7.42
C ARG A 378 -20.88 16.13 -7.73
N LEU A 379 -21.68 15.64 -8.67
CA LEU A 379 -21.73 14.24 -9.07
C LEU A 379 -21.72 14.14 -10.59
N ARG A 380 -21.07 13.10 -11.11
CA ARG A 380 -21.17 12.67 -12.51
C ARG A 380 -21.40 11.17 -12.55
N VAL A 381 -22.45 10.71 -13.21
CA VAL A 381 -22.77 9.30 -13.40
C VAL A 381 -22.64 8.98 -14.88
N ALA A 382 -21.61 8.25 -15.28
CA ALA A 382 -21.43 7.80 -16.64
C ALA A 382 -22.07 6.42 -16.85
N ASP A 383 -22.86 6.27 -17.91
CA ASP A 383 -23.19 4.95 -18.46
C ASP A 383 -21.89 4.33 -19.01
N ARG A 384 -21.61 3.07 -18.65
CA ARG A 384 -20.39 2.37 -19.08
C ARG A 384 -20.58 1.55 -20.35
N LEU A 385 -21.82 1.39 -20.79
CA LEU A 385 -22.17 0.68 -22.02
C LEU A 385 -22.47 1.68 -23.15
N GLY A 386 -23.08 2.83 -22.81
CA GLY A 386 -23.25 3.99 -23.69
C GLY A 386 -22.21 5.10 -23.50
N ASP A 387 -22.41 6.20 -24.23
CA ASP A 387 -21.58 7.42 -24.15
C ASP A 387 -22.26 8.55 -23.35
N HIS A 388 -23.43 8.29 -22.75
CA HIS A 388 -24.22 9.29 -22.01
C HIS A 388 -23.75 9.44 -20.56
N ALA A 389 -23.83 10.66 -20.02
CA ALA A 389 -23.54 10.91 -18.61
C ALA A 389 -24.56 11.84 -17.95
N PHE A 390 -24.79 11.65 -16.66
CA PHE A 390 -25.65 12.49 -15.84
C PHE A 390 -24.80 13.32 -14.90
N ILE A 391 -25.14 14.60 -14.70
CA ILE A 391 -24.43 15.49 -13.79
C ILE A 391 -25.38 16.06 -12.75
N ALA A 392 -24.90 16.25 -11.52
CA ALA A 392 -25.64 16.94 -10.47
C ALA A 392 -24.72 17.89 -9.73
N ASP A 393 -25.23 19.05 -9.35
CA ASP A 393 -24.48 20.06 -8.59
C ASP A 393 -25.41 20.72 -7.57
N GLN A 394 -25.20 20.42 -6.29
CA GLN A 394 -26.12 20.75 -5.21
C GLN A 394 -25.39 21.42 -4.05
N GLU A 395 -25.84 22.62 -3.66
CA GLU A 395 -25.44 23.21 -2.39
C GLU A 395 -26.11 22.47 -1.22
N LEU A 396 -25.32 22.15 -0.20
CA LEU A 396 -25.75 21.45 1.01
C LEU A 396 -25.56 22.36 2.22
N ASP A 397 -26.61 22.52 3.02
CA ASP A 397 -26.53 23.06 4.37
C ASP A 397 -26.72 21.93 5.37
N VAL A 398 -25.61 21.31 5.77
CA VAL A 398 -25.61 20.09 6.58
C VAL A 398 -25.92 20.46 8.04
N PRO A 399 -27.06 20.03 8.59
CA PRO A 399 -27.45 20.38 9.94
C PRO A 399 -26.68 19.56 10.98
N ARG A 400 -26.71 19.99 12.23
CA ARG A 400 -26.50 19.08 13.37
C ARG A 400 -27.71 18.15 13.45
N TRP A 401 -27.55 16.88 13.08
CA TRP A 401 -28.66 15.93 13.11
C TRP A 401 -29.13 15.65 14.54
N ARG A 402 -30.45 15.62 14.73
CA ARG A 402 -31.12 15.22 15.96
C ARG A 402 -32.16 14.15 15.60
N ARG A 403 -32.30 13.13 16.45
CA ARG A 403 -33.33 12.12 16.25
C ARG A 403 -34.71 12.80 16.23
N PRO A 404 -35.58 12.52 15.25
CA PRO A 404 -36.95 13.04 15.26
C PRO A 404 -37.66 12.57 16.53
N GLU A 405 -38.27 13.50 17.28
CA GLU A 405 -39.14 13.11 18.39
C GLU A 405 -40.29 12.24 17.86
N PRO A 406 -40.63 11.11 18.51
CA PRO A 406 -41.72 10.27 18.08
C PRO A 406 -43.01 11.09 18.04
N LYS A 407 -43.62 11.18 16.86
CA LYS A 407 -44.93 11.80 16.68
C LYS A 407 -45.99 10.83 17.19
N ASP A 408 -46.26 10.85 18.49
CA ASP A 408 -47.57 10.50 19.02
C ASP A 408 -47.81 11.23 20.34
N GLY A 409 -48.79 12.14 20.31
CA GLY A 409 -49.35 12.74 21.50
C GLY A 409 -50.26 11.76 22.22
N GLY A 410 -49.94 11.45 23.47
CA GLY A 410 -50.77 10.67 24.37
C GLY A 410 -50.20 10.55 25.79
N VAL A 411 -50.39 11.62 26.59
CA VAL A 411 -50.60 11.71 28.07
C VAL A 411 -50.21 10.46 28.91
N ALA A 412 -49.48 10.46 30.03
CA ALA A 412 -48.88 11.41 30.99
C ALA A 412 -47.75 10.61 31.71
N ASP A 413 -46.69 11.22 32.26
CA ASP A 413 -46.71 11.74 33.63
C ASP A 413 -45.60 12.77 33.87
N ARG A 414 -45.92 13.81 34.64
CA ARG A 414 -45.02 14.95 34.92
C ARG A 414 -44.04 14.60 36.04
N PRO A 415 -42.74 14.88 35.92
CA PRO A 415 -41.90 15.07 37.09
C PRO A 415 -42.03 16.50 37.60
N VAL A 416 -42.21 16.59 38.91
CA VAL A 416 -42.28 17.79 39.72
C VAL A 416 -40.99 18.62 39.59
N ALA A 417 -41.15 19.93 39.45
CA ALA A 417 -40.07 20.90 39.48
C ALA A 417 -39.43 21.00 40.86
N VAL A 418 -38.10 21.09 40.91
CA VAL A 418 -37.38 21.77 42.00
C VAL A 418 -36.45 22.80 41.38
N ALA A 419 -36.68 24.05 41.76
CA ALA A 419 -35.94 25.23 41.35
C ALA A 419 -34.93 25.67 42.41
N GLY A 420 -33.85 26.32 41.96
CA GLY A 420 -32.90 27.12 42.75
C GLY A 420 -31.64 26.33 43.13
N ILE A 421 -30.41 26.82 42.91
CA ILE A 421 -29.91 28.17 43.25
C ILE A 421 -28.81 28.61 42.26
N ARG A 422 -28.79 29.92 41.96
CA ARG A 422 -27.73 30.69 41.26
C ARG A 422 -26.80 31.40 42.26
N GLY A 423 -25.56 31.63 41.84
CA GLY A 423 -24.61 32.64 42.37
C GLY A 423 -23.18 32.08 42.42
N ALA A 424 -22.37 32.16 41.36
CA ALA A 424 -21.57 33.30 40.86
C ALA A 424 -20.33 33.61 41.73
N GLU A 425 -19.13 33.40 41.17
CA GLU A 425 -18.01 34.39 41.11
C GLU A 425 -16.76 33.79 40.40
N GLU A 426 -16.36 34.46 39.31
CA GLU A 426 -15.02 34.48 38.68
C GLU A 426 -14.37 35.87 39.03
N PRO A 427 -13.06 36.20 38.79
CA PRO A 427 -12.17 35.69 37.72
C PRO A 427 -10.62 35.61 37.97
N GLY A 428 -9.93 34.90 37.06
CA GLY A 428 -8.68 35.32 36.38
C GLY A 428 -7.36 34.59 36.70
N PRO A 429 -6.30 34.63 35.84
CA PRO A 429 -6.29 34.68 34.36
C PRO A 429 -5.28 33.71 33.66
N LEU A 430 -5.59 33.40 32.39
CA LEU A 430 -4.71 33.17 31.21
C LEU A 430 -3.63 32.06 31.18
N ALA A 431 -3.91 31.03 30.36
CA ALA A 431 -2.97 30.34 29.47
C ALA A 431 -3.74 29.85 28.21
N PRO A 432 -3.09 29.67 27.04
CA PRO A 432 -3.67 29.99 25.73
C PRO A 432 -4.58 28.93 25.12
N ASP A 433 -5.47 29.42 24.25
CA ASP A 433 -6.50 28.73 23.50
C ASP A 433 -6.03 27.51 22.68
N ILE A 434 -6.61 26.35 23.00
CA ILE A 434 -6.73 25.20 22.07
C ILE A 434 -8.22 25.13 21.68
N PRO A 435 -8.61 25.35 20.41
CA PRO A 435 -10.02 25.27 20.04
C PRO A 435 -10.53 23.83 20.01
N GLY A 436 -11.45 23.51 20.92
CA GLY A 436 -12.56 22.60 20.67
C GLY A 436 -12.49 21.18 21.22
N SER A 437 -12.34 21.00 22.54
CA SER A 437 -12.89 19.80 23.20
C SER A 437 -14.37 20.06 23.55
N GLU A 438 -15.26 19.95 22.56
CA GLU A 438 -16.69 19.77 22.87
C GLU A 438 -16.85 18.36 23.47
N SER A 439 -17.31 18.31 24.73
CA SER A 439 -17.69 17.11 25.47
C SER A 439 -18.54 16.16 24.62
N ASP A 440 -18.07 14.91 24.50
CA ASP A 440 -18.61 13.84 23.66
C ASP A 440 -20.06 13.45 24.03
N PRO A 441 -21.06 13.68 23.16
CA PRO A 441 -22.44 13.26 23.39
C PRO A 441 -22.76 12.04 22.52
N ALA A 442 -22.08 10.92 22.78
CA ALA A 442 -22.31 9.60 22.16
C ALA A 442 -23.58 8.86 22.71
N ALA A 443 -24.56 9.59 23.25
CA ALA A 443 -25.50 9.05 24.24
C ALA A 443 -26.89 8.59 23.72
N ASP A 444 -27.22 8.72 22.43
CA ASP A 444 -28.61 8.49 21.97
C ASP A 444 -28.90 7.12 21.31
N GLU A 445 -27.90 6.34 20.86
CA GLU A 445 -28.10 4.98 20.33
C GLU A 445 -27.50 3.93 21.27
N PRO A 446 -28.22 2.82 21.56
CA PRO A 446 -27.65 1.72 22.32
C PRO A 446 -26.44 1.19 21.56
N SER A 447 -25.29 1.23 22.21
CA SER A 447 -24.03 0.74 21.69
C SER A 447 -23.28 0.02 22.80
N VAL A 448 -22.41 -0.91 22.40
CA VAL A 448 -21.43 -1.57 23.27
C VAL A 448 -20.10 -1.52 22.54
N ARG A 449 -19.00 -1.25 23.25
CA ARG A 449 -17.65 -1.25 22.68
C ARG A 449 -16.69 -1.97 23.61
N LEU A 450 -15.94 -2.92 23.08
CA LEU A 450 -14.88 -3.61 23.79
C LEU A 450 -13.62 -2.74 23.88
N SER A 451 -12.94 -2.83 25.02
CA SER A 451 -11.67 -2.17 25.26
C SER A 451 -10.66 -3.18 25.78
N VAL A 452 -9.63 -3.40 24.97
CA VAL A 452 -8.49 -4.26 25.26
C VAL A 452 -7.20 -3.45 25.06
N PRO A 453 -6.10 -3.80 25.75
CA PRO A 453 -4.78 -3.31 25.38
C PRO A 453 -4.55 -3.60 23.89
N ARG A 454 -4.34 -2.55 23.10
CA ARG A 454 -4.00 -2.68 21.68
C ARG A 454 -2.51 -2.95 21.57
N ASP A 455 -2.12 -3.73 20.56
CA ASP A 455 -0.73 -3.97 20.16
C ASP A 455 0.13 -4.80 21.14
N GLU A 456 -0.47 -5.36 22.20
CA GLU A 456 0.21 -6.27 23.13
C GLU A 456 -0.15 -7.74 22.83
N LEU A 457 0.86 -8.61 22.95
CA LEU A 457 0.68 -10.05 22.93
C LEU A 457 0.03 -10.49 24.26
N LEU A 458 -1.21 -10.91 24.20
CA LEU A 458 -2.00 -11.24 25.38
C LEU A 458 -1.83 -12.71 25.77
N THR A 459 -1.37 -12.97 27.00
CA THR A 459 -1.28 -14.30 27.60
C THR A 459 -1.80 -14.33 29.03
N GLY A 460 -2.09 -15.54 29.52
CA GLY A 460 -2.62 -15.77 30.86
C GLY A 460 -4.00 -15.16 31.06
N ARG A 461 -4.23 -14.60 32.26
CA ARG A 461 -5.51 -14.00 32.62
C ARG A 461 -5.52 -12.52 32.23
N VAL A 462 -6.44 -12.17 31.35
CA VAL A 462 -6.63 -10.80 30.87
C VAL A 462 -8.00 -10.31 31.29
N ARG A 463 -8.06 -9.08 31.77
CA ARG A 463 -9.31 -8.39 32.06
C ARG A 463 -9.66 -7.51 30.88
N VAL A 464 -10.85 -7.73 30.32
CA VAL A 464 -11.41 -6.94 29.24
C VAL A 464 -12.62 -6.17 29.74
N GLU A 465 -12.74 -4.91 29.32
CA GLU A 465 -13.87 -4.05 29.69
C GLU A 465 -14.73 -3.74 28.46
N ALA A 466 -16.03 -3.62 28.66
CA ALA A 466 -16.98 -3.16 27.67
C ALA A 466 -17.66 -1.87 28.16
N PHE A 467 -17.73 -0.88 27.28
CA PHE A 467 -18.42 0.37 27.51
C PHE A 467 -19.74 0.35 26.76
N SER A 468 -20.85 0.48 27.48
CA SER A 468 -22.17 0.62 26.88
C SER A 468 -22.66 2.05 27.02
N SER A 469 -23.26 2.60 25.96
CA SER A 469 -23.97 3.89 26.00
C SER A 469 -25.30 3.78 25.27
N GLY A 470 -26.26 4.65 25.60
CA GLY A 470 -27.57 4.69 24.94
C GLY A 470 -28.72 4.09 25.77
N PRO A 471 -29.97 4.41 25.40
CA PRO A 471 -31.17 3.98 26.13
C PRO A 471 -31.51 2.51 25.85
N GLY A 472 -32.19 1.85 26.80
CA GLY A 472 -32.78 0.51 26.62
C GLY A 472 -31.86 -0.67 26.97
N ILE A 473 -30.58 -0.45 27.26
CA ILE A 473 -29.64 -1.51 27.64
C ILE A 473 -29.89 -1.94 29.09
N ALA A 474 -30.38 -3.16 29.28
CA ALA A 474 -30.60 -3.77 30.59
C ALA A 474 -29.42 -4.64 31.04
N ARG A 475 -28.76 -5.32 30.09
CA ARG A 475 -27.64 -6.24 30.37
C ARG A 475 -26.58 -6.18 29.27
N VAL A 476 -25.35 -6.53 29.60
CA VAL A 476 -24.26 -6.77 28.64
C VAL A 476 -23.74 -8.18 28.83
N GLY A 477 -23.70 -8.96 27.76
CA GLY A 477 -23.15 -10.30 27.73
C GLY A 477 -21.81 -10.38 27.00
N PHE A 478 -21.04 -11.42 27.33
CA PHE A 478 -19.73 -11.71 26.75
C PHE A 478 -19.67 -13.16 26.29
N ASP A 479 -19.14 -13.38 25.08
CA ASP A 479 -18.84 -14.69 24.51
C ASP A 479 -17.36 -14.76 24.09
N LEU A 480 -16.74 -15.93 24.23
CA LEU A 480 -15.40 -16.24 23.75
C LEU A 480 -15.45 -17.45 22.83
N ASP A 481 -15.09 -17.25 21.56
CA ASP A 481 -15.21 -18.22 20.46
C ASP A 481 -16.60 -18.86 20.41
N GLY A 482 -17.63 -18.01 20.43
CA GLY A 482 -19.04 -18.42 20.42
C GLY A 482 -19.55 -19.04 21.73
N ARG A 483 -18.68 -19.31 22.72
CA ARG A 483 -19.09 -19.84 24.03
C ARG A 483 -19.41 -18.71 25.00
N ARG A 484 -20.62 -18.74 25.56
CA ARG A 484 -21.06 -17.75 26.56
C ARG A 484 -20.17 -17.79 27.80
N LEU A 485 -19.57 -16.66 28.14
CA LEU A 485 -18.80 -16.49 29.36
C LEU A 485 -19.72 -16.05 30.52
N LEU A 486 -20.33 -14.87 30.38
CA LEU A 486 -21.18 -14.27 31.42
C LEU A 486 -22.08 -13.16 30.86
N THR A 487 -23.07 -12.77 31.64
CA THR A 487 -23.94 -11.61 31.38
C THR A 487 -24.08 -10.79 32.66
N LYS A 488 -23.90 -9.46 32.57
CA LYS A 488 -23.96 -8.51 33.69
C LYS A 488 -25.09 -7.51 33.47
N ALA A 489 -25.83 -7.20 34.53
CA ALA A 489 -26.93 -6.24 34.51
C ALA A 489 -26.52 -4.81 34.95
N SER A 490 -25.27 -4.61 35.37
CA SER A 490 -24.80 -3.31 35.84
C SER A 490 -23.30 -3.12 35.57
N PRO A 491 -22.85 -1.89 35.29
CA PRO A 491 -21.44 -1.57 35.08
C PRO A 491 -20.63 -1.63 36.40
N PRO A 492 -19.30 -1.80 36.35
CA PRO A 492 -18.48 -1.93 35.13
C PRO A 492 -18.70 -3.28 34.44
N TYR A 493 -18.92 -3.25 33.13
CA TYR A 493 -19.02 -4.46 32.32
C TYR A 493 -17.61 -4.91 32.01
N SER A 494 -17.16 -5.93 32.72
CA SER A 494 -15.82 -6.47 32.56
C SER A 494 -15.87 -7.98 32.74
N VAL A 495 -14.97 -8.65 32.04
CA VAL A 495 -14.78 -10.09 32.05
C VAL A 495 -13.30 -10.41 32.20
N GLU A 496 -12.98 -11.34 33.09
CA GLU A 496 -11.64 -11.96 33.13
C GLU A 496 -11.67 -13.22 32.27
N ILE A 497 -10.78 -13.27 31.29
CA ILE A 497 -10.61 -14.37 30.37
C ILE A 497 -9.23 -14.98 30.55
N ASP A 498 -9.16 -16.31 30.52
CA ASP A 498 -7.89 -17.03 30.46
C ASP A 498 -7.60 -17.36 29.00
N ILE A 499 -6.60 -16.67 28.44
CA ILE A 499 -6.18 -16.83 27.04
C ILE A 499 -5.18 -18.01 26.90
N GLY A 500 -4.75 -18.58 28.02
CA GLY A 500 -3.74 -19.63 28.08
C GLY A 500 -2.32 -19.06 28.17
N ARG A 501 -1.35 -19.93 28.47
CA ARG A 501 0.07 -19.54 28.58
C ARG A 501 0.69 -19.18 27.24
N ALA A 502 0.39 -19.96 26.21
CA ALA A 502 0.78 -19.63 24.85
C ALA A 502 -0.21 -18.61 24.27
N PRO A 503 0.24 -17.55 23.58
CA PRO A 503 -0.64 -16.60 22.94
C PRO A 503 -1.44 -17.29 21.83
N ARG A 504 -2.75 -17.12 21.85
CA ARG A 504 -3.67 -17.72 20.87
C ARG A 504 -4.63 -16.68 20.35
N ARG A 505 -4.96 -16.77 19.06
CA ARG A 505 -6.02 -15.99 18.45
C ARG A 505 -7.36 -16.43 19.03
N ARG A 506 -8.15 -15.50 19.57
CA ARG A 506 -9.46 -15.78 20.19
C ARG A 506 -10.45 -14.69 19.81
N GLU A 507 -11.69 -15.05 19.51
CA GLU A 507 -12.75 -14.07 19.24
C GLU A 507 -13.51 -13.75 20.52
N LEU A 508 -13.43 -12.50 20.98
CA LEU A 508 -14.23 -12.01 22.10
C LEU A 508 -15.35 -11.14 21.56
N ARG A 509 -16.58 -11.46 21.95
CA ARG A 509 -17.79 -10.72 21.57
C ARG A 509 -18.48 -10.16 22.81
N ALA A 510 -18.89 -8.91 22.77
CA ALA A 510 -19.78 -8.29 23.75
C ALA A 510 -21.06 -7.82 23.08
N TYR A 511 -22.20 -8.01 23.74
CA TYR A 511 -23.51 -7.66 23.20
C TYR A 511 -24.41 -7.06 24.28
N ALA A 512 -25.13 -6.01 23.92
CA ALA A 512 -26.10 -5.32 24.78
C ALA A 512 -27.50 -5.91 24.58
N LEU A 513 -28.18 -6.22 25.68
CA LEU A 513 -29.52 -6.79 25.70
C LEU A 513 -30.52 -5.84 26.36
N ASP A 514 -31.75 -5.84 25.89
CA ASP A 514 -32.89 -5.19 26.57
C ASP A 514 -33.47 -6.06 27.71
N GLU A 515 -34.56 -5.59 28.34
CA GLU A 515 -35.26 -6.34 29.39
C GLU A 515 -35.85 -7.67 28.89
N ALA A 516 -36.32 -7.72 27.64
CA ALA A 516 -36.86 -8.92 27.02
C ALA A 516 -35.78 -9.93 26.61
N GLY A 517 -34.51 -9.52 26.60
CA GLY A 517 -33.38 -10.32 26.16
C GLY A 517 -33.10 -10.24 24.66
N ALA A 518 -33.68 -9.27 23.95
CA ALA A 518 -33.36 -8.97 22.57
C ALA A 518 -32.04 -8.18 22.49
N GLU A 519 -31.24 -8.47 21.47
CA GLU A 519 -29.94 -7.83 21.27
C GLU A 519 -30.08 -6.45 20.61
N LEU A 520 -29.59 -5.42 21.29
CA LEU A 520 -29.66 -4.03 20.86
C LEU A 520 -28.43 -3.60 20.07
N ALA A 521 -27.25 -4.10 20.45
CA ALA A 521 -25.96 -3.79 19.83
C ALA A 521 -24.93 -4.88 20.17
N GLU A 522 -23.91 -5.01 19.33
CA GLU A 522 -22.76 -5.88 19.58
C GLU A 522 -21.45 -5.21 19.18
N ASP A 523 -20.36 -5.72 19.73
CA ASP A 523 -19.00 -5.47 19.29
C ASP A 523 -18.18 -6.75 19.45
N SER A 524 -17.30 -7.03 18.50
CA SER A 524 -16.41 -8.18 18.53
C SER A 524 -14.97 -7.75 18.26
N ILE A 525 -14.03 -8.42 18.90
CA ILE A 525 -12.61 -8.22 18.69
C ILE A 525 -11.89 -9.55 18.66
N VAL A 526 -10.92 -9.65 17.75
CA VAL A 526 -10.03 -10.80 17.68
C VAL A 526 -8.79 -10.48 18.52
N LEU A 527 -8.66 -11.14 19.66
CA LEU A 527 -7.47 -11.07 20.50
C LEU A 527 -6.32 -11.79 19.81
N ASN A 528 -5.10 -11.26 19.95
CA ASN A 528 -3.89 -11.79 19.32
C ASN A 528 -4.01 -12.00 17.79
N ALA A 529 -4.75 -11.14 17.08
CA ALA A 529 -4.88 -11.21 15.62
C ALA A 529 -3.57 -10.88 14.86
N GLY A 530 -2.64 -10.20 15.55
CA GLY A 530 -1.45 -9.60 14.96
C GLY A 530 -1.73 -8.19 14.43
N PRO A 531 -0.73 -7.31 14.39
CA PRO A 531 -0.90 -5.90 13.99
C PRO A 531 -1.19 -5.71 12.50
N ASN A 532 -1.05 -6.75 11.69
CA ASN A 532 -1.23 -6.70 10.23
C ASN A 532 -2.51 -7.42 9.76
N SER A 533 -3.53 -7.53 10.62
CA SER A 533 -4.79 -8.20 10.27
C SER A 533 -5.64 -7.36 9.30
N PHE A 534 -6.03 -7.98 8.19
CA PHE A 534 -7.00 -7.43 7.25
C PHE A 534 -8.35 -8.13 7.40
N SER A 535 -9.37 -7.38 7.80
CA SER A 535 -10.75 -7.86 7.99
C SER A 535 -11.79 -6.88 7.47
N ILE A 536 -12.94 -7.44 7.11
CA ILE A 536 -14.18 -6.71 6.82
C ILE A 536 -15.28 -7.28 7.72
N ARG A 537 -16.19 -6.42 8.17
CA ARG A 537 -17.37 -6.79 8.95
C ARG A 537 -18.62 -6.13 8.36
N LEU A 538 -19.66 -6.91 8.12
CA LEU A 538 -21.00 -6.41 7.79
C LEU A 538 -21.73 -6.01 9.09
N VAL A 539 -21.82 -4.71 9.34
CA VAL A 539 -22.53 -4.12 10.49
C VAL A 539 -24.04 -4.16 10.30
N GLU A 540 -24.48 -3.88 9.07
CA GLU A 540 -25.87 -4.09 8.62
C GLU A 540 -25.82 -4.88 7.30
N PRO A 541 -26.78 -5.78 7.03
CA PRO A 541 -27.84 -6.25 7.93
C PRO A 541 -27.29 -7.04 9.12
N ARG A 542 -28.00 -7.02 10.26
CA ARG A 542 -27.62 -7.83 11.43
C ARG A 542 -27.90 -9.31 11.17
N ARG A 543 -27.07 -10.20 11.74
CA ARG A 543 -27.26 -11.65 11.66
C ARG A 543 -28.64 -12.03 12.21
N GLY A 544 -29.37 -12.87 11.46
CA GLY A 544 -30.73 -13.29 11.81
C GLY A 544 -31.83 -12.25 11.56
N SER A 545 -31.51 -11.10 10.95
CA SER A 545 -32.54 -10.14 10.53
C SER A 545 -33.38 -10.71 9.39
N ALA A 546 -34.69 -10.43 9.44
CA ALA A 546 -35.66 -10.78 8.39
C ALA A 546 -36.29 -9.52 7.76
N PRO A 547 -35.48 -8.62 7.19
CA PRO A 547 -35.99 -7.37 6.64
C PRO A 547 -36.77 -7.62 5.33
N ARG A 548 -37.77 -6.77 5.07
CA ARG A 548 -38.54 -6.75 3.82
C ARG A 548 -38.33 -5.41 3.11
N GLY A 549 -38.06 -5.45 1.80
CA GLY A 549 -37.83 -4.25 0.98
C GLY A 549 -36.42 -3.70 1.10
N SER A 550 -36.29 -2.36 1.13
CA SER A 550 -35.01 -1.66 1.12
C SER A 550 -34.21 -1.83 2.43
N VAL A 551 -33.04 -2.45 2.36
CA VAL A 551 -32.11 -2.69 3.46
C VAL A 551 -30.81 -1.96 3.21
N ARG A 552 -30.16 -1.47 4.26
CA ARG A 552 -28.82 -0.89 4.15
C ARG A 552 -27.79 -1.96 4.47
N ALA A 553 -26.90 -2.25 3.53
CA ALA A 553 -25.67 -2.96 3.83
C ALA A 553 -24.59 -1.97 4.21
N VAL A 554 -23.98 -2.16 5.38
CA VAL A 554 -22.92 -1.30 5.92
C VAL A 554 -21.74 -2.19 6.26
N ALA A 555 -20.58 -1.90 5.68
CA ALA A 555 -19.35 -2.62 5.99
C ALA A 555 -18.31 -1.72 6.67
N GLU A 556 -17.65 -2.27 7.68
CA GLU A 556 -16.45 -1.71 8.29
C GLU A 556 -15.23 -2.53 7.88
N VAL A 557 -14.13 -1.86 7.56
CA VAL A 557 -12.91 -2.50 7.06
C VAL A 557 -11.73 -2.06 7.92
N ASP A 558 -11.03 -3.03 8.48
CA ASP A 558 -9.76 -2.83 9.18
C ASP A 558 -8.62 -3.12 8.21
N VAL A 559 -7.89 -2.07 7.82
CA VAL A 559 -6.78 -2.14 6.85
C VAL A 559 -5.46 -2.12 7.62
N PRO A 560 -4.53 -3.06 7.35
CA PRO A 560 -3.20 -3.02 7.95
C PRO A 560 -2.47 -1.70 7.67
N PRO A 561 -1.63 -1.17 8.59
CA PRO A 561 -1.01 0.15 8.44
C PRO A 561 -0.17 0.38 7.17
N LEU A 562 0.36 -0.70 6.57
CA LEU A 562 1.23 -0.67 5.40
C LEU A 562 0.52 -1.02 4.09
N GLU A 563 -0.75 -1.39 4.17
CA GLU A 563 -1.57 -1.80 3.04
C GLU A 563 -2.53 -0.69 2.65
N LYS A 564 -2.93 -0.67 1.39
CA LYS A 564 -3.97 0.24 0.92
C LYS A 564 -5.16 -0.57 0.45
N LEU A 565 -6.33 -0.22 0.98
CA LEU A 565 -7.58 -0.73 0.46
C LEU A 565 -7.78 -0.21 -0.95
N ASP A 566 -7.91 -1.13 -1.90
CA ASP A 566 -8.24 -0.82 -3.29
C ASP A 566 -9.76 -0.60 -3.43
N ARG A 567 -10.57 -1.56 -2.95
CA ARG A 567 -12.03 -1.51 -3.09
C ARG A 567 -12.78 -2.42 -2.12
N VAL A 568 -14.07 -2.14 -1.93
CA VAL A 568 -15.05 -3.01 -1.28
C VAL A 568 -16.16 -3.34 -2.27
N GLU A 569 -16.47 -4.62 -2.43
CA GLU A 569 -17.52 -5.10 -3.32
C GLU A 569 -18.69 -5.64 -2.49
N PHE A 570 -19.91 -5.18 -2.78
CA PHE A 570 -21.14 -5.68 -2.16
C PHE A 570 -21.88 -6.59 -3.14
N PHE A 571 -22.38 -7.71 -2.61
CA PHE A 571 -23.15 -8.69 -3.34
C PHE A 571 -24.47 -8.98 -2.63
N LEU A 572 -25.50 -9.22 -3.42
CA LEU A 572 -26.71 -9.91 -2.97
C LEU A 572 -26.70 -11.27 -3.65
N ASN A 573 -26.62 -12.34 -2.86
CA ASN A 573 -26.32 -13.68 -3.32
C ASN A 573 -25.00 -13.71 -4.10
N GLU A 574 -24.99 -14.25 -5.32
CA GLU A 574 -23.81 -14.26 -6.18
C GLU A 574 -23.68 -12.98 -7.05
N GLU A 575 -24.70 -12.13 -7.08
CA GLU A 575 -24.73 -10.95 -7.94
C GLU A 575 -24.06 -9.75 -7.27
N ARG A 576 -23.06 -9.16 -7.94
CA ARG A 576 -22.38 -7.94 -7.47
C ARG A 576 -23.27 -6.74 -7.74
N LEU A 577 -23.56 -5.97 -6.71
CA LEU A 577 -24.39 -4.77 -6.81
C LEU A 577 -23.56 -3.49 -6.90
N ALA A 578 -22.46 -3.44 -6.15
CA ALA A 578 -21.62 -2.26 -6.10
C ALA A 578 -20.14 -2.57 -5.84
N THR A 579 -19.29 -1.69 -6.33
CA THR A 579 -17.87 -1.61 -5.99
C THR A 579 -17.55 -0.20 -5.52
N LEU A 580 -17.20 -0.08 -4.25
CA LEU A 580 -16.93 1.17 -3.58
C LEU A 580 -15.43 1.32 -3.33
N TYR A 581 -14.82 2.39 -3.83
CA TYR A 581 -13.38 2.61 -3.73
C TYR A 581 -12.98 3.50 -2.53
N GLN A 582 -13.96 4.10 -1.85
CA GLN A 582 -13.73 4.97 -0.68
C GLN A 582 -14.88 4.84 0.33
N PRO A 583 -14.61 5.01 1.64
CA PRO A 583 -15.64 5.04 2.66
C PRO A 583 -16.58 6.27 2.52
N PRO A 584 -17.80 6.20 3.07
CA PRO A 584 -18.35 5.07 3.83
C PRO A 584 -18.76 3.92 2.89
N PHE A 585 -18.56 2.68 3.33
CA PHE A 585 -18.90 1.48 2.56
C PHE A 585 -20.36 1.10 2.84
N VAL A 586 -21.28 1.80 2.19
CA VAL A 586 -22.72 1.63 2.37
C VAL A 586 -23.38 1.39 1.02
N GLN A 587 -24.15 0.32 0.93
CA GLN A 587 -24.94 -0.03 -0.25
C GLN A 587 -26.39 -0.31 0.14
N PRO A 588 -27.37 0.49 -0.34
CA PRO A 588 -28.77 0.12 -0.26
C PRO A 588 -29.06 -1.11 -1.14
N LEU A 589 -29.83 -2.04 -0.61
CA LEU A 589 -30.21 -3.31 -1.23
C LEU A 589 -31.73 -3.39 -1.27
N GLU A 590 -32.32 -3.81 -2.38
CA GLU A 590 -33.72 -4.22 -2.38
C GLU A 590 -33.77 -5.73 -2.18
N VAL A 591 -34.30 -6.17 -1.04
CA VAL A 591 -34.44 -7.61 -0.74
C VAL A 591 -35.74 -8.11 -1.38
N PRO A 592 -35.69 -9.12 -2.25
CA PRO A 592 -36.87 -9.74 -2.84
C PRO A 592 -37.90 -10.15 -1.78
N GLY A 593 -39.19 -9.96 -2.08
CA GLY A 593 -40.28 -10.19 -1.13
C GLY A 593 -40.68 -11.66 -0.97
N ASP A 594 -40.18 -12.54 -1.83
CA ASP A 594 -40.31 -13.99 -1.75
C ASP A 594 -39.32 -14.58 -0.73
N LEU A 595 -39.78 -15.59 0.00
CA LEU A 595 -39.16 -16.14 1.21
C LEU A 595 -37.89 -16.98 0.96
N ASP A 596 -37.18 -16.74 -0.14
CA ASP A 596 -35.98 -17.49 -0.49
C ASP A 596 -34.79 -17.03 0.39
N LEU A 597 -34.03 -18.01 0.90
CA LEU A 597 -32.80 -17.78 1.64
C LEU A 597 -31.86 -16.93 0.77
N SER A 598 -31.70 -15.67 1.14
CA SER A 598 -30.78 -14.73 0.47
C SER A 598 -29.63 -14.39 1.39
N PHE A 599 -28.50 -13.94 0.86
CA PHE A 599 -27.39 -13.47 1.68
C PHE A 599 -26.78 -12.20 1.12
N VAL A 600 -26.32 -11.35 2.02
CA VAL A 600 -25.49 -10.19 1.71
C VAL A 600 -24.04 -10.56 1.96
N ARG A 601 -23.18 -10.26 1.00
CA ARG A 601 -21.75 -10.58 1.08
C ARG A 601 -20.94 -9.34 0.74
N ALA A 602 -19.91 -9.06 1.53
CA ALA A 602 -19.03 -7.93 1.31
C ALA A 602 -17.59 -8.41 1.22
N VAL A 603 -16.86 -7.96 0.19
CA VAL A 603 -15.47 -8.35 -0.07
C VAL A 603 -14.60 -7.11 -0.13
N ALA A 604 -13.68 -6.96 0.80
CA ALA A 604 -12.64 -5.94 0.76
C ALA A 604 -11.40 -6.48 0.02
N VAL A 605 -10.79 -5.67 -0.84
CA VAL A 605 -9.60 -6.03 -1.63
C VAL A 605 -8.53 -4.96 -1.47
N LEU A 606 -7.30 -5.37 -1.16
CA LEU A 606 -6.10 -4.53 -1.08
C LEU A 606 -5.47 -4.37 -2.48
N ASP A 607 -4.68 -3.31 -2.66
CA ASP A 607 -3.91 -3.07 -3.89
C ASP A 607 -2.94 -4.22 -4.24
N GLY A 608 -2.36 -4.86 -3.22
CA GLY A 608 -1.52 -6.06 -3.34
C GLY A 608 -2.28 -7.35 -3.69
N GLY A 609 -3.61 -7.30 -3.83
CA GLY A 609 -4.46 -8.45 -4.20
C GLY A 609 -4.94 -9.31 -3.04
N GLY A 610 -4.55 -9.00 -1.80
CA GLY A 610 -5.15 -9.61 -0.61
C GLY A 610 -6.63 -9.24 -0.51
N PHE A 611 -7.49 -10.15 -0.08
CA PHE A 611 -8.92 -9.89 0.09
C PHE A 611 -9.43 -10.39 1.44
N ALA A 612 -10.45 -9.75 2.01
CA ALA A 612 -11.19 -10.20 3.18
C ALA A 612 -12.68 -10.21 2.85
N GLU A 613 -13.45 -11.08 3.50
CA GLU A 613 -14.86 -11.29 3.19
C GLU A 613 -15.68 -11.50 4.46
N ASP A 614 -16.91 -11.00 4.46
CA ASP A 614 -17.94 -11.30 5.45
C ASP A 614 -19.29 -11.52 4.75
N MET A 615 -20.14 -12.36 5.36
CA MET A 615 -21.43 -12.76 4.80
C MET A 615 -22.50 -12.82 5.88
N VAL A 616 -23.67 -12.28 5.58
CA VAL A 616 -24.86 -12.32 6.44
C VAL A 616 -26.04 -12.88 5.67
N PHE A 617 -26.60 -14.00 6.13
CA PHE A 617 -27.87 -14.52 5.61
C PHE A 617 -29.05 -13.66 6.05
N LEU A 618 -29.95 -13.41 5.12
CA LEU A 618 -31.26 -12.80 5.29
C LEU A 618 -32.32 -13.91 5.34
N ASN A 619 -33.32 -13.75 6.21
CA ASN A 619 -34.43 -14.70 6.31
C ASN A 619 -34.01 -16.17 6.56
N ALA A 620 -32.85 -16.40 7.20
CA ALA A 620 -32.39 -17.75 7.51
C ALA A 620 -33.32 -18.45 8.51
N PRO A 621 -33.74 -19.70 8.26
CA PRO A 621 -34.38 -20.54 9.27
C PRO A 621 -33.51 -20.67 10.53
N ASP A 622 -34.13 -20.82 11.71
CA ASP A 622 -33.46 -20.94 13.02
C ASP A 622 -32.42 -22.10 13.11
N GLU A 623 -32.35 -22.98 12.11
CA GLU A 623 -31.59 -24.23 12.09
C GLU A 623 -30.56 -24.32 10.94
N VAL A 624 -30.22 -23.22 10.27
CA VAL A 624 -29.11 -23.25 9.30
C VAL A 624 -27.78 -23.37 10.04
N GLU A 625 -27.27 -24.60 10.16
CA GLU A 625 -25.89 -24.86 10.55
C GLU A 625 -24.96 -24.21 9.52
N TYR A 626 -24.21 -23.20 9.96
CA TYR A 626 -23.13 -22.58 9.21
C TYR A 626 -22.06 -23.63 8.94
N LEU A 627 -22.03 -24.19 7.74
CA LEU A 627 -20.87 -24.93 7.26
C LEU A 627 -19.88 -23.89 6.74
N ASP A 628 -19.02 -23.39 7.62
CA ASP A 628 -17.82 -22.68 7.21
C ASP A 628 -16.93 -23.68 6.48
N VAL A 629 -16.86 -23.61 5.15
CA VAL A 629 -16.07 -24.55 4.35
C VAL A 629 -14.66 -24.01 4.23
N ASP A 630 -13.90 -24.12 5.32
CA ASP A 630 -12.48 -23.77 5.31
C ASP A 630 -11.69 -24.79 4.50
N PHE A 631 -11.12 -24.37 3.37
CA PHE A 631 -10.13 -25.14 2.64
C PHE A 631 -8.76 -25.00 3.32
N VAL A 632 -8.13 -26.12 3.62
CA VAL A 632 -6.75 -26.17 4.10
C VAL A 632 -5.82 -25.87 2.93
N GLN A 633 -4.99 -24.84 3.07
CA GLN A 633 -4.00 -24.43 2.07
C GLN A 633 -2.60 -24.82 2.52
N LEU A 634 -1.89 -25.61 1.71
CA LEU A 634 -0.51 -26.01 1.94
C LEU A 634 0.39 -25.44 0.85
N TYR A 635 1.43 -24.72 1.26
CA TYR A 635 2.54 -24.34 0.38
C TYR A 635 3.60 -25.43 0.43
N VAL A 636 3.88 -26.04 -0.72
CA VAL A 636 4.81 -27.16 -0.85
C VAL A 636 5.96 -26.77 -1.77
N SER A 637 7.18 -26.75 -1.25
CA SER A 637 8.39 -26.66 -2.09
C SER A 637 8.77 -28.06 -2.57
N ALA A 638 9.23 -28.15 -3.81
CA ALA A 638 9.74 -29.39 -4.40
C ALA A 638 11.13 -29.15 -4.96
N SER A 639 12.11 -29.94 -4.54
CA SER A 639 13.50 -29.76 -4.94
C SER A 639 14.15 -31.05 -5.42
N ASP A 640 15.08 -30.95 -6.38
CA ASP A 640 15.92 -32.07 -6.80
C ASP A 640 17.04 -32.36 -5.78
N ARG A 641 17.84 -33.42 -6.02
CA ARG A 641 18.98 -33.78 -5.15
C ARG A 641 20.07 -32.71 -5.02
N ARG A 642 20.06 -31.69 -5.89
CA ARG A 642 21.01 -30.57 -5.87
C ARG A 642 20.41 -29.31 -5.22
N GLY A 643 19.20 -29.40 -4.67
CA GLY A 643 18.49 -28.29 -4.04
C GLY A 643 17.78 -27.37 -5.03
N ARG A 644 17.74 -27.70 -6.33
CA ARG A 644 17.09 -26.84 -7.34
C ARG A 644 15.58 -27.06 -7.34
N PRO A 645 14.77 -25.98 -7.40
CA PRO A 645 13.32 -26.14 -7.46
C PRO A 645 12.85 -26.91 -8.69
N VAL A 646 11.85 -27.77 -8.48
CA VAL A 646 11.14 -28.53 -9.51
C VAL A 646 9.76 -27.92 -9.67
N THR A 647 9.51 -27.25 -10.78
CA THR A 647 8.31 -26.43 -11.01
C THR A 647 7.32 -27.03 -12.03
N ASP A 648 7.52 -28.29 -12.40
CA ASP A 648 6.76 -29.01 -13.44
C ASP A 648 6.23 -30.38 -12.96
N LEU A 649 6.02 -30.56 -11.64
CA LEU A 649 5.27 -31.70 -11.09
C LEU A 649 3.84 -31.73 -11.64
N ALA A 650 3.42 -32.90 -12.09
CA ALA A 650 2.04 -33.15 -12.47
C ALA A 650 1.17 -33.39 -11.22
N PRO A 651 -0.12 -32.99 -11.23
CA PRO A 651 -1.05 -33.23 -10.13
C PRO A 651 -1.05 -34.67 -9.60
N GLU A 652 -0.94 -35.65 -10.48
CA GLU A 652 -1.00 -37.07 -10.15
C GLU A 652 0.28 -37.59 -9.49
N GLU A 653 1.36 -36.80 -9.51
CA GLU A 653 2.63 -37.13 -8.84
C GLU A 653 2.62 -36.73 -7.36
N ILE A 654 1.61 -36.01 -6.89
CA ILE A 654 1.52 -35.45 -5.53
C ILE A 654 0.41 -36.16 -4.76
N SER A 655 0.73 -36.68 -3.58
CA SER A 655 -0.26 -37.21 -2.64
C SER A 655 -0.11 -36.60 -1.27
N VAL A 656 -1.22 -36.23 -0.65
CA VAL A 656 -1.28 -35.64 0.70
C VAL A 656 -2.03 -36.57 1.63
N ARG A 657 -1.53 -36.72 2.86
CA ARG A 657 -2.22 -37.37 3.97
C ARG A 657 -2.37 -36.40 5.14
N GLU A 658 -3.55 -36.40 5.75
CA GLU A 658 -3.84 -35.73 7.02
C GLU A 658 -4.08 -36.80 8.08
N ASP A 659 -3.33 -36.78 9.18
CA ASP A 659 -3.39 -37.79 10.26
C ASP A 659 -3.30 -39.24 9.72
N GLY A 660 -2.51 -39.44 8.67
CA GLY A 660 -2.34 -40.72 7.97
C GLY A 660 -3.48 -41.07 6.99
N GLN A 661 -4.57 -40.30 6.94
CA GLN A 661 -5.66 -40.49 5.99
C GLN A 661 -5.40 -39.72 4.69
N ALA A 662 -5.54 -40.39 3.54
CA ALA A 662 -5.38 -39.74 2.24
C ALA A 662 -6.49 -38.71 1.98
N VAL A 663 -6.11 -37.50 1.55
CA VAL A 663 -7.04 -36.42 1.22
C VAL A 663 -7.13 -36.19 -0.28
N THR A 664 -8.30 -35.75 -0.75
CA THR A 664 -8.51 -35.40 -2.16
C THR A 664 -8.18 -33.93 -2.37
N LEU A 665 -7.12 -33.66 -3.13
CA LEU A 665 -6.73 -32.29 -3.50
C LEU A 665 -7.79 -31.69 -4.44
N ARG A 666 -8.32 -30.53 -4.05
CA ARG A 666 -9.29 -29.74 -4.83
C ARG A 666 -8.60 -28.75 -5.77
N ARG A 667 -7.43 -28.26 -5.36
CA ARG A 667 -6.62 -27.31 -6.12
C ARG A 667 -5.16 -27.68 -6.01
N ILE A 668 -4.45 -27.63 -7.14
CA ILE A 668 -3.00 -27.79 -7.23
C ILE A 668 -2.52 -26.74 -8.22
N GLU A 669 -1.81 -25.74 -7.72
CA GLU A 669 -1.34 -24.64 -8.57
C GLU A 669 0.14 -24.34 -8.32
N PRO A 670 0.95 -24.24 -9.39
CA PRO A 670 2.29 -23.69 -9.25
C PRO A 670 2.17 -22.20 -8.92
N VAL A 671 2.70 -21.81 -7.77
CA VAL A 671 2.64 -20.44 -7.27
C VAL A 671 3.82 -19.67 -7.81
N ARG A 672 3.57 -18.87 -8.83
CA ARG A 672 4.52 -17.91 -9.41
C ARG A 672 4.03 -16.51 -9.04
N ASP A 673 4.93 -15.66 -8.56
CA ASP A 673 4.69 -14.23 -8.33
C ASP A 673 3.77 -13.83 -7.14
N LEU A 674 3.59 -14.68 -6.11
CA LEU A 674 3.05 -14.19 -4.83
C LEU A 674 4.08 -13.31 -4.09
N PRO A 675 3.67 -12.15 -3.54
CA PRO A 675 4.51 -11.34 -2.66
C PRO A 675 5.06 -12.15 -1.49
N ILE A 676 6.36 -11.99 -1.24
CA ILE A 676 7.05 -12.55 -0.09
C ILE A 676 7.05 -11.51 1.02
N HIS A 677 6.57 -11.92 2.19
CA HIS A 677 6.78 -11.22 3.45
C HIS A 677 7.85 -11.97 4.23
N ALA A 678 9.03 -11.39 4.34
CA ALA A 678 10.15 -12.02 5.02
C ALA A 678 10.68 -11.17 6.17
N CYS A 679 10.97 -11.77 7.31
CA CYS A 679 11.66 -11.06 8.38
C CYS A 679 13.01 -11.71 8.64
N VAL A 680 14.00 -10.88 8.95
CA VAL A 680 15.23 -11.35 9.57
C VAL A 680 15.11 -11.12 11.07
N LEU A 681 15.19 -12.19 11.85
CA LEU A 681 15.35 -12.13 13.30
C LEU A 681 16.82 -12.36 13.63
N LEU A 682 17.50 -11.29 14.04
CA LEU A 682 18.94 -11.24 14.20
C LEU A 682 19.32 -11.12 15.68
N ASP A 683 20.13 -12.06 16.13
CA ASP A 683 20.69 -12.08 17.48
C ASP A 683 21.77 -11.00 17.64
N THR A 684 21.53 -10.07 18.54
CA THR A 684 22.44 -8.99 18.94
C THR A 684 22.94 -9.17 20.37
N SER A 685 22.89 -10.37 20.93
CA SER A 685 23.43 -10.68 22.26
C SER A 685 24.95 -10.49 22.35
N ILE A 686 25.51 -10.42 23.57
CA ILE A 686 26.96 -10.25 23.76
C ILE A 686 27.79 -11.38 23.11
N SER A 687 27.29 -12.62 23.06
CA SER A 687 28.01 -13.73 22.41
C SER A 687 28.19 -13.53 20.90
N MET A 688 27.35 -12.68 20.30
CA MET A 688 27.41 -12.30 18.90
C MET A 688 28.46 -11.22 18.61
N GLN A 689 29.19 -10.67 19.59
CA GLN A 689 30.12 -9.54 19.40
C GLN A 689 31.13 -9.73 18.24
N ASP A 690 31.72 -10.93 18.12
CA ASP A 690 32.69 -11.23 17.06
C ASP A 690 32.04 -11.62 15.72
N ARG A 691 30.73 -11.87 15.72
CA ARG A 691 29.93 -12.40 14.59
C ARG A 691 28.96 -11.39 14.01
N LEU A 692 28.64 -10.34 14.76
CA LEU A 692 27.56 -9.41 14.43
C LEU A 692 27.78 -8.78 13.06
N ARG A 693 29.03 -8.43 12.72
CA ARG A 693 29.36 -7.90 11.39
C ARG A 693 28.99 -8.87 10.26
N GLU A 694 29.24 -10.16 10.46
CA GLU A 694 28.89 -11.20 9.50
C GLU A 694 27.38 -11.39 9.42
N ALA A 695 26.69 -11.44 10.56
CA ALA A 695 25.23 -11.52 10.63
C ALA A 695 24.54 -10.32 9.97
N SER A 696 25.02 -9.10 10.22
CA SER A 696 24.55 -7.87 9.57
C SER A 696 24.75 -7.92 8.06
N SER A 697 25.92 -8.35 7.59
CA SER A 697 26.20 -8.50 6.16
C SER A 697 25.29 -9.56 5.51
N ALA A 698 24.98 -10.63 6.26
CA ALA A 698 24.09 -11.69 5.84
C ALA A 698 22.65 -11.20 5.70
N ALA A 699 22.15 -10.43 6.68
CA ALA A 699 20.83 -9.81 6.65
C ALA A 699 20.67 -8.87 5.44
N LEU A 700 21.67 -8.01 5.19
CA LEU A 700 21.68 -7.12 4.01
C LEU A 700 21.58 -7.91 2.70
N TYR A 701 22.40 -8.96 2.56
CA TYR A 701 22.36 -9.78 1.34
C TYR A 701 21.02 -10.50 1.16
N PHE A 702 20.41 -10.97 2.24
CA PHE A 702 19.07 -11.55 2.20
C PHE A 702 18.04 -10.53 1.69
N PHE A 703 18.06 -9.30 2.23
CA PHE A 703 17.17 -8.23 1.77
C PHE A 703 17.39 -7.90 0.28
N GLU A 704 18.64 -7.75 -0.16
CA GLU A 704 18.98 -7.52 -1.58
C GLU A 704 18.44 -8.62 -2.50
N ARG A 705 18.39 -9.86 -2.03
CA ARG A 705 17.96 -11.00 -2.85
C ARG A 705 16.45 -11.21 -2.87
N VAL A 706 15.80 -11.01 -1.73
CA VAL A 706 14.36 -11.26 -1.57
C VAL A 706 13.51 -10.08 -2.02
N LEU A 707 13.98 -8.84 -1.87
CA LEU A 707 13.16 -7.67 -2.21
C LEU A 707 12.96 -7.50 -3.71
N SER A 708 11.70 -7.47 -4.10
CA SER A 708 11.20 -6.83 -5.32
C SER A 708 10.20 -5.73 -4.95
N GLU A 709 9.63 -5.02 -5.93
CA GLU A 709 8.64 -3.96 -5.70
C GLU A 709 7.41 -4.41 -4.89
N ARG A 710 7.04 -5.69 -5.01
CA ARG A 710 5.88 -6.27 -4.32
C ARG A 710 6.24 -6.98 -3.02
N ASP A 711 7.50 -7.35 -2.84
CA ASP A 711 7.93 -8.04 -1.63
C ASP A 711 8.11 -7.03 -0.49
N ARG A 712 8.02 -7.53 0.74
CA ARG A 712 8.22 -6.73 1.94
C ARG A 712 9.16 -7.49 2.87
N ALA A 713 10.14 -6.78 3.41
CA ALA A 713 11.03 -7.32 4.41
C ALA A 713 11.01 -6.51 5.71
N CYS A 714 11.25 -7.18 6.84
CA CYS A 714 11.48 -6.53 8.13
C CYS A 714 12.77 -7.00 8.77
N LEU A 715 13.25 -6.21 9.73
CA LEU A 715 14.36 -6.56 10.61
C LEU A 715 13.86 -6.50 12.05
N VAL A 716 13.99 -7.62 12.75
CA VAL A 716 13.84 -7.71 14.20
C VAL A 716 15.19 -8.07 14.77
N THR A 717 15.61 -7.37 15.81
CA THR A 717 16.81 -7.69 16.58
C THR A 717 16.42 -8.17 17.95
N PHE A 718 17.27 -8.98 18.58
CA PHE A 718 17.02 -9.42 19.94
C PHE A 718 18.27 -9.64 20.77
N SER A 719 18.14 -9.34 22.05
CA SER A 719 19.08 -9.66 23.12
C SER A 719 18.30 -10.16 24.34
N ASP A 720 18.29 -9.43 25.47
CA ASP A 720 17.40 -9.67 26.61
C ASP A 720 15.96 -9.18 26.35
N HIS A 721 15.75 -8.41 25.29
CA HIS A 721 14.45 -8.01 24.75
C HIS A 721 14.46 -8.09 23.22
N HIS A 722 13.26 -8.02 22.62
CA HIS A 722 13.08 -7.97 21.18
C HIS A 722 12.82 -6.53 20.72
N ASP A 723 13.36 -6.16 19.56
CA ASP A 723 13.15 -4.85 18.96
C ASP A 723 12.78 -4.99 17.49
N LEU A 724 11.64 -4.42 17.10
CA LEU A 724 11.32 -4.22 15.68
C LEU A 724 12.14 -3.06 15.12
N ALA A 725 13.40 -3.32 14.79
CA ALA A 725 14.33 -2.34 14.25
C ALA A 725 13.81 -1.70 12.95
N VAL A 726 13.17 -2.50 12.09
CA VAL A 726 12.53 -2.03 10.86
C VAL A 726 11.25 -2.81 10.60
N GLY A 727 10.12 -2.10 10.47
CA GLY A 727 8.84 -2.68 10.04
C GLY A 727 8.85 -3.22 8.62
N PHE A 728 7.76 -3.85 8.16
CA PHE A 728 7.72 -4.39 6.80
C PHE A 728 7.86 -3.26 5.76
N THR A 729 8.82 -3.37 4.86
CA THR A 729 9.10 -2.34 3.85
C THR A 729 9.67 -2.97 2.59
N SER A 730 9.47 -2.31 1.45
CA SER A 730 10.19 -2.61 0.20
C SER A 730 11.45 -1.77 0.02
N SER A 731 11.73 -0.84 0.95
CA SER A 731 12.88 0.06 0.85
C SER A 731 14.15 -0.57 1.38
N MET A 732 15.06 -0.90 0.47
CA MET A 732 16.42 -1.35 0.81
C MET A 732 17.18 -0.29 1.61
N GLU A 733 16.92 1.00 1.38
CA GLU A 733 17.56 2.09 2.12
C GLU A 733 17.20 2.02 3.61
N VAL A 734 15.90 1.88 3.93
CA VAL A 734 15.41 1.79 5.32
C VAL A 734 15.97 0.54 6.01
N LEU A 735 15.95 -0.61 5.33
CA LEU A 735 16.50 -1.86 5.88
C LEU A 735 18.01 -1.77 6.11
N SER A 736 18.75 -1.17 5.18
CA SER A 736 20.19 -0.97 5.33
C SER A 736 20.54 0.00 6.47
N GLY A 737 19.70 1.02 6.68
CA GLY A 737 19.76 1.93 7.82
C GLY A 737 19.56 1.20 9.14
N GLY A 738 18.55 0.31 9.24
CA GLY A 738 18.29 -0.47 10.45
C GLY A 738 19.37 -1.48 10.79
N VAL A 739 20.05 -2.05 9.79
CA VAL A 739 21.24 -2.90 10.01
C VAL A 739 22.48 -2.06 10.39
N SER A 740 22.51 -0.79 9.98
CA SER A 740 23.63 0.10 10.28
C SER A 740 23.56 0.60 11.72
N GLY A 741 24.55 0.24 12.54
CA GLY A 741 24.61 0.70 13.94
C GLY A 741 24.13 -0.33 14.95
N LEU A 742 23.87 -1.57 14.53
CA LEU A 742 23.66 -2.68 15.47
C LEU A 742 24.87 -2.86 16.38
N VAL A 743 24.61 -3.05 17.67
CA VAL A 743 25.61 -3.28 18.72
C VAL A 743 25.26 -4.60 19.42
N ALA A 744 26.29 -5.34 19.81
CA ALA A 744 26.12 -6.56 20.60
C ALA A 744 26.02 -6.21 22.08
N GLU A 745 24.89 -6.51 22.72
CA GLU A 745 24.60 -6.23 24.13
C GLU A 745 23.57 -7.21 24.71
N GLY A 746 23.40 -7.21 26.03
CA GLY A 746 22.38 -8.04 26.70
C GLY A 746 22.63 -9.56 26.72
N GLU A 747 21.61 -10.28 27.19
CA GLU A 747 21.52 -11.76 27.17
C GLU A 747 20.80 -12.25 25.90
N THR A 748 20.28 -13.48 25.89
CA THR A 748 19.63 -14.09 24.71
C THR A 748 18.23 -14.61 25.06
N ALA A 749 17.19 -13.86 24.69
CA ALA A 749 15.77 -14.18 24.82
C ALA A 749 15.19 -14.65 23.47
N LEU A 750 15.71 -15.76 22.95
CA LEU A 750 15.39 -16.29 21.63
C LEU A 750 13.91 -16.69 21.50
N TYR A 751 13.35 -17.36 22.51
CA TYR A 751 11.98 -17.89 22.43
C TYR A 751 10.94 -16.78 22.48
N ASP A 752 11.13 -15.80 23.36
CA ASP A 752 10.24 -14.63 23.45
C ASP A 752 10.28 -13.84 22.13
N SER A 753 11.49 -13.56 21.63
CA SER A 753 11.69 -12.82 20.38
C SER A 753 11.12 -13.54 19.17
N LEU A 754 11.22 -14.87 19.14
CA LEU A 754 10.60 -15.69 18.12
C LEU A 754 9.08 -15.56 18.14
N ILE A 755 8.44 -15.71 19.31
CA ILE A 755 6.98 -15.59 19.47
C ILE A 755 6.52 -14.20 19.05
N HIS A 756 7.17 -13.14 19.53
CA HIS A 756 6.84 -11.76 19.17
C HIS A 756 6.99 -11.48 17.68
N THR A 757 8.05 -11.98 17.05
CA THR A 757 8.24 -11.85 15.60
C THR A 757 7.14 -12.58 14.83
N LEU A 758 6.79 -13.80 15.23
CA LEU A 758 5.71 -14.57 14.62
C LEU A 758 4.34 -13.93 14.83
N TYR A 759 4.13 -13.26 15.97
CA TYR A 759 2.93 -12.45 16.22
C TYR A 759 2.85 -11.24 15.29
N TYR A 760 3.99 -10.61 14.99
CA TYR A 760 4.07 -9.53 14.01
C TYR A 760 3.70 -9.98 12.58
N PHE A 761 3.93 -11.24 12.22
CA PHE A 761 3.38 -11.85 11.00
C PHE A 761 1.87 -12.09 11.04
N GLY A 762 1.23 -11.98 12.21
CA GLY A 762 -0.20 -12.19 12.37
C GLY A 762 -1.00 -11.23 11.50
N GLY A 763 -1.95 -11.79 10.75
CA GLY A 763 -2.77 -11.05 9.78
C GLY A 763 -2.20 -10.97 8.37
N ILE A 764 -0.88 -11.13 8.20
CA ILE A 764 -0.23 -11.18 6.88
C ILE A 764 -0.65 -12.46 6.16
N ARG A 765 -1.05 -12.33 4.89
CA ARG A 765 -1.41 -13.44 4.00
C ARG A 765 -0.31 -13.66 2.96
N GLY A 766 -0.34 -14.83 2.32
CA GLY A 766 0.63 -15.20 1.29
C GLY A 766 1.91 -15.83 1.86
N LYS A 767 3.03 -15.69 1.13
CA LYS A 767 4.28 -16.37 1.44
C LYS A 767 4.99 -15.66 2.59
N ARG A 768 5.13 -16.35 3.73
CA ARG A 768 5.71 -15.81 4.96
C ARG A 768 6.93 -16.61 5.36
N ALA A 769 8.06 -15.93 5.54
CA ALA A 769 9.31 -16.56 5.92
C ALA A 769 10.02 -15.79 7.03
N LEU A 770 10.55 -16.49 8.01
CA LEU A 770 11.39 -15.93 9.05
C LEU A 770 12.79 -16.51 8.91
N VAL A 771 13.80 -15.66 8.76
CA VAL A 771 15.21 -16.06 8.79
C VAL A 771 15.77 -15.72 10.16
N LEU A 772 16.03 -16.72 10.98
CA LEU A 772 16.65 -16.58 12.29
C LEU A 772 18.18 -16.72 12.16
N LEU A 773 18.92 -15.69 12.57
CA LEU A 773 20.38 -15.71 12.68
C LEU A 773 20.75 -15.64 14.16
N SER A 774 21.33 -16.71 14.69
CA SER A 774 21.72 -16.80 16.10
C SER A 774 22.83 -17.84 16.29
N ASP A 775 23.54 -17.76 17.40
CA ASP A 775 24.41 -18.83 17.90
C ASP A 775 23.64 -19.86 18.78
N GLY A 776 22.37 -19.59 19.07
CA GLY A 776 21.30 -20.56 19.31
C GLY A 776 21.05 -20.97 20.76
N ASP A 777 21.74 -20.38 21.74
CA ASP A 777 21.55 -20.71 23.16
C ASP A 777 20.66 -19.68 23.86
N ASP A 778 19.45 -20.09 24.23
CA ASP A 778 18.51 -19.26 24.98
C ASP A 778 18.88 -19.24 26.47
N SER A 779 18.86 -18.07 27.10
CA SER A 779 19.31 -17.90 28.49
C SER A 779 18.29 -17.24 29.42
N THR A 780 17.37 -16.44 28.89
CA THR A 780 16.56 -15.52 29.70
C THR A 780 15.07 -15.46 29.29
N SER A 781 14.64 -16.24 28.28
CA SER A 781 13.24 -16.22 27.83
C SER A 781 12.26 -16.64 28.92
N GLU A 782 11.09 -16.00 28.96
CA GLU A 782 9.96 -16.41 29.80
C GLU A 782 9.29 -17.68 29.28
N TYR A 783 9.22 -17.84 27.95
CA TYR A 783 8.65 -19.02 27.30
C TYR A 783 9.69 -20.11 27.10
N ASP A 784 9.25 -21.37 27.20
CA ASP A 784 10.11 -22.51 26.88
C ASP A 784 10.11 -22.86 25.37
N PHE A 785 11.00 -23.78 24.98
CA PHE A 785 11.13 -24.21 23.59
C PHE A 785 9.84 -24.85 23.03
N GLU A 786 9.10 -25.61 23.82
CA GLU A 786 7.89 -26.28 23.34
C GLU A 786 6.74 -25.27 23.16
N GLU A 787 6.64 -24.27 24.03
CA GLU A 787 5.69 -23.16 23.89
C GLU A 787 5.98 -22.33 22.63
N ALA A 788 7.25 -21.98 22.39
CA ALA A 788 7.66 -21.28 21.18
C ALA A 788 7.44 -22.12 19.91
N LEU A 789 7.69 -23.43 19.98
CA LEU A 789 7.42 -24.36 18.88
C LEU A 789 5.92 -24.50 18.58
N GLU A 790 5.07 -24.54 19.60
CA GLU A 790 3.63 -24.56 19.42
C GLU A 790 3.14 -23.29 18.71
N PHE A 791 3.65 -22.13 19.14
CA PHE A 791 3.32 -20.85 18.50
C PHE A 791 3.81 -20.81 17.04
N ALA A 792 5.04 -21.26 16.79
CA ALA A 792 5.61 -21.40 15.45
C ALA A 792 4.74 -22.26 14.52
N ARG A 793 4.25 -23.41 15.00
CA ARG A 793 3.33 -24.28 14.24
C ARG A 793 2.01 -23.59 13.89
N ARG A 794 1.47 -22.77 14.80
CA ARG A 794 0.22 -22.02 14.59
C ARG A 794 0.39 -20.83 13.65
N SER A 795 1.58 -20.23 13.60
CA SER A 795 1.82 -19.02 12.80
C SER A 795 1.66 -19.24 11.29
N GLY A 796 1.94 -20.47 10.81
CA GLY A 796 2.05 -20.78 9.38
C GLY A 796 3.16 -19.99 8.67
N VAL A 797 4.19 -19.54 9.40
CA VAL A 797 5.40 -18.86 8.88
C VAL A 797 6.52 -19.89 8.75
N ALA A 798 7.15 -19.99 7.58
CA ALA A 798 8.27 -20.89 7.37
C ALA A 798 9.54 -20.34 8.05
N ILE A 799 10.13 -21.07 8.99
CA ILE A 799 11.33 -20.61 9.71
C ILE A 799 12.57 -21.25 9.12
N TYR A 800 13.49 -20.42 8.64
CA TYR A 800 14.84 -20.80 8.23
C TYR A 800 15.81 -20.42 9.34
N THR A 801 16.54 -21.39 9.88
CA THR A 801 17.49 -21.15 10.96
C THR A 801 18.91 -21.16 10.42
N ILE A 802 19.70 -20.14 10.76
CA ILE A 802 21.09 -19.98 10.38
C ILE A 802 21.91 -19.91 11.66
N GLY A 803 22.47 -21.06 12.02
CA GLY A 803 23.36 -21.21 13.16
C GLY A 803 24.76 -20.73 12.83
N LEU A 804 25.21 -19.66 13.50
CA LEU A 804 26.52 -19.07 13.27
C LEU A 804 27.59 -19.72 14.17
N ALA A 805 28.46 -20.51 13.55
CA ALA A 805 29.59 -21.21 14.19
C ALA A 805 29.22 -22.09 15.39
N ILE A 806 28.05 -22.72 15.31
CA ILE A 806 27.60 -23.74 16.24
C ILE A 806 28.40 -25.03 15.98
N ASP A 807 29.25 -25.42 16.94
CA ASP A 807 30.10 -26.64 16.84
C ASP A 807 29.20 -27.89 16.79
N ASN A 808 29.66 -28.94 16.14
CA ASN A 808 29.03 -30.27 16.15
C ASN A 808 28.87 -30.85 17.56
N ARG A 809 29.56 -30.28 18.56
CA ARG A 809 29.42 -30.65 19.98
C ARG A 809 28.16 -30.07 20.64
N GLN A 810 27.59 -29.00 20.10
CA GLN A 810 26.35 -28.37 20.60
C GLN A 810 25.11 -29.08 20.01
N MET A 811 25.02 -30.39 20.24
CA MET A 811 24.00 -31.25 19.63
C MET A 811 22.56 -30.82 19.99
N ASP A 812 22.34 -30.35 21.21
CA ASP A 812 21.02 -29.95 21.69
C ASP A 812 20.51 -28.68 20.99
N VAL A 813 21.36 -27.66 20.86
CA VAL A 813 21.05 -26.42 20.12
C VAL A 813 20.73 -26.73 18.66
N ARG A 814 21.58 -27.53 18.01
CA ARG A 814 21.35 -27.96 16.62
C ARG A 814 20.04 -28.72 16.48
N ALA A 815 19.72 -29.61 17.42
CA ALA A 815 18.48 -30.38 17.41
C ALA A 815 17.24 -29.47 17.55
N ARG A 816 17.28 -28.46 18.43
CA ARG A 816 16.19 -27.48 18.61
C ARG A 816 15.97 -26.63 17.35
N LEU A 817 17.02 -26.05 16.79
CA LEU A 817 16.94 -25.24 15.56
C LEU A 817 16.48 -26.06 14.34
N ASN A 818 16.95 -27.31 14.22
CA ASN A 818 16.49 -28.25 13.20
C ASN A 818 15.00 -28.59 13.35
N ARG A 819 14.56 -28.81 14.59
CA ARG A 819 13.16 -29.13 14.88
C ARG A 819 12.28 -27.93 14.55
N LEU A 820 12.64 -26.72 15.00
CA LEU A 820 11.89 -25.51 14.70
C LEU A 820 11.69 -25.28 13.19
N ALA A 821 12.78 -25.35 12.42
CA ALA A 821 12.72 -25.17 10.97
C ALA A 821 11.88 -26.25 10.29
N ARG A 822 12.09 -27.52 10.66
CA ARG A 822 11.39 -28.65 10.05
C ARG A 822 9.88 -28.65 10.32
N GLU A 823 9.47 -28.29 11.53
CA GLU A 823 8.05 -28.29 11.91
C GLU A 823 7.26 -27.18 11.18
N THR A 824 7.92 -26.07 10.85
CA THR A 824 7.34 -24.93 10.14
C THR A 824 7.51 -24.98 8.62
N GLY A 825 8.17 -26.01 8.09
CA GLY A 825 8.38 -26.19 6.65
C GLY A 825 9.60 -25.47 6.08
N GLY A 826 10.45 -24.86 6.91
CA GLY A 826 11.74 -24.29 6.52
C GLY A 826 12.91 -25.28 6.65
N GLU A 827 14.13 -24.74 6.63
CA GLU A 827 15.37 -25.52 6.74
C GLU A 827 16.42 -24.84 7.61
N SER A 828 17.25 -25.66 8.23
CA SER A 828 18.31 -25.26 9.16
C SER A 828 19.67 -25.38 8.49
N TYR A 829 20.48 -24.34 8.63
CA TYR A 829 21.82 -24.25 8.08
C TYR A 829 22.80 -23.87 9.17
N PHE A 830 23.95 -24.54 9.19
CA PHE A 830 25.00 -24.27 10.16
C PHE A 830 26.26 -23.95 9.38
N ILE A 831 26.73 -22.73 9.54
CA ILE A 831 27.80 -22.19 8.71
C ILE A 831 29.00 -21.83 9.57
N HIS A 832 30.18 -21.93 8.94
CA HIS A 832 31.44 -21.54 9.56
C HIS A 832 32.02 -20.28 8.94
N GLU A 833 31.67 -19.97 7.67
CA GLU A 833 32.17 -18.81 6.94
C GLU A 833 31.09 -18.05 6.15
N ALA A 834 31.27 -16.73 6.07
CA ALA A 834 30.35 -15.80 5.40
C ALA A 834 30.09 -16.10 3.91
N THR A 835 31.02 -16.79 3.25
CA THR A 835 30.88 -17.16 1.84
C THR A 835 29.78 -18.19 1.60
N GLU A 836 29.43 -18.98 2.60
CA GLU A 836 28.36 -20.00 2.52
C GLU A 836 26.96 -19.36 2.47
N LEU A 837 26.79 -18.20 3.12
CA LEU A 837 25.53 -17.45 3.20
C LEU A 837 24.99 -17.01 1.85
N ARG A 838 25.85 -16.56 0.94
CA ARG A 838 25.41 -16.04 -0.37
C ARG A 838 24.67 -17.10 -1.19
N ARG A 839 25.22 -18.32 -1.18
CA ARG A 839 24.60 -19.44 -1.87
C ARG A 839 23.30 -19.83 -1.18
N LEU A 840 23.32 -19.88 0.15
CA LEU A 840 22.18 -20.21 0.97
C LEU A 840 20.95 -19.34 0.68
N TYR A 841 21.12 -18.02 0.72
CA TYR A 841 20.02 -17.10 0.51
C TYR A 841 19.47 -17.13 -0.92
N THR A 842 20.31 -17.48 -1.90
CA THR A 842 19.84 -17.76 -3.25
C THR A 842 18.94 -19.00 -3.27
N GLU A 843 19.34 -20.07 -2.57
CA GLU A 843 18.53 -21.30 -2.46
C GLU A 843 17.21 -21.03 -1.72
N ILE A 844 17.22 -20.27 -0.62
CA ILE A 844 16.01 -19.88 0.12
C ILE A 844 15.08 -19.03 -0.75
N GLU A 845 15.59 -18.02 -1.46
CA GLU A 845 14.77 -17.18 -2.34
C GLU A 845 14.16 -17.98 -3.50
N GLU A 846 14.94 -18.83 -4.16
CA GLU A 846 14.46 -19.69 -5.24
C GLU A 846 13.37 -20.66 -4.74
N GLU A 847 13.54 -21.22 -3.54
CA GLU A 847 12.54 -22.06 -2.88
C GLU A 847 11.26 -21.28 -2.57
N LEU A 848 11.37 -20.12 -1.93
CA LEU A 848 10.21 -19.27 -1.61
C LEU A 848 9.47 -18.86 -2.87
N ARG A 849 10.16 -18.58 -3.97
CA ARG A 849 9.50 -18.22 -5.25
C ARG A 849 8.92 -19.42 -6.00
N SER A 850 9.32 -20.65 -5.70
CA SER A 850 8.98 -21.86 -6.46
C SER A 850 8.25 -22.91 -5.61
N GLN A 851 6.98 -22.64 -5.28
CA GLN A 851 6.14 -23.52 -4.47
C GLN A 851 4.87 -23.94 -5.21
N TYR A 852 4.23 -25.00 -4.73
CA TYR A 852 2.89 -25.43 -5.11
C TYR A 852 1.91 -25.07 -4.01
N LEU A 853 0.76 -24.47 -4.38
CA LEU A 853 -0.40 -24.34 -3.50
C LEU A 853 -1.25 -25.59 -3.69
N LEU A 854 -1.38 -26.37 -2.62
CA LEU A 854 -2.31 -27.49 -2.55
C LEU A 854 -3.47 -27.06 -1.65
N ALA A 855 -4.70 -27.18 -2.14
CA ALA A 855 -5.90 -26.93 -1.32
C ALA A 855 -6.77 -28.18 -1.25
N TYR A 856 -7.24 -28.52 -0.06
CA TYR A 856 -8.15 -29.64 0.18
C TYR A 856 -9.11 -29.33 1.32
N GLN A 857 -10.19 -30.10 1.40
CA GLN A 857 -11.11 -30.05 2.53
C GLN A 857 -10.69 -31.08 3.56
N SER A 858 -10.48 -30.66 4.80
CA SER A 858 -10.06 -31.58 5.86
C SER A 858 -11.16 -32.62 6.16
N PRO A 859 -10.79 -33.91 6.29
CA PRO A 859 -11.70 -34.94 6.81
C PRO A 859 -11.95 -34.84 8.33
N GLY A 860 -11.13 -34.09 9.07
CA GLY A 860 -11.22 -33.94 10.53
C GLY A 860 -12.23 -32.89 11.02
N GLN A 861 -12.79 -33.12 12.21
CA GLN A 861 -13.70 -32.20 12.92
C GLN A 861 -13.03 -31.70 14.22
N GLY A 862 -13.18 -30.41 14.57
CA GLY A 862 -12.68 -29.81 15.82
C GLY A 862 -11.26 -29.21 15.78
N GLU A 863 -10.83 -28.55 16.88
CA GLU A 863 -9.67 -27.63 16.98
C GLU A 863 -8.32 -28.28 17.37
N GLY A 864 -8.04 -29.50 16.92
CA GLY A 864 -6.79 -30.23 17.24
C GLY A 864 -5.65 -29.98 16.25
N TYR A 865 -4.39 -30.27 16.65
CA TYR A 865 -3.27 -30.34 15.71
C TYR A 865 -3.47 -31.51 14.75
N ARG A 866 -3.28 -31.27 13.44
CA ARG A 866 -3.45 -32.25 12.37
C ARG A 866 -2.12 -32.43 11.64
N GLU A 867 -1.59 -33.64 11.63
CA GLU A 867 -0.32 -33.97 10.99
C GLU A 867 -0.46 -34.04 9.46
N ILE A 868 0.52 -33.49 8.74
CA ILE A 868 0.54 -33.43 7.28
C ILE A 868 1.76 -34.15 6.73
N GLU A 869 1.48 -35.07 5.79
CA GLU A 869 2.49 -35.73 4.98
C GLU A 869 2.24 -35.45 3.50
N VAL A 870 3.28 -34.98 2.81
CA VAL A 870 3.26 -34.79 1.35
C VAL A 870 4.31 -35.69 0.73
N GLU A 871 3.87 -36.56 -0.17
CA GLU A 871 4.72 -37.47 -0.93
C GLU A 871 4.70 -37.09 -2.41
N VAL A 872 5.86 -37.20 -3.07
CA VAL A 872 6.02 -36.98 -4.51
C VAL A 872 6.55 -38.26 -5.16
N ALA A 873 5.82 -38.78 -6.14
CA ALA A 873 6.16 -40.04 -6.81
C ALA A 873 7.43 -39.94 -7.68
N ARG A 874 7.80 -38.73 -8.10
CA ARG A 874 8.94 -38.47 -8.98
C ARG A 874 10.28 -38.81 -8.30
N LYS A 875 11.03 -39.75 -8.88
CA LYS A 875 12.31 -40.21 -8.32
C LYS A 875 13.32 -39.06 -8.19
N GLY A 876 13.87 -38.91 -6.97
CA GLY A 876 14.93 -37.93 -6.70
C GLY A 876 14.43 -36.51 -6.44
N VAL A 877 13.11 -36.32 -6.36
CA VAL A 877 12.47 -35.08 -5.89
C VAL A 877 12.05 -35.26 -4.45
N LYS A 878 12.25 -34.22 -3.64
CA LYS A 878 11.79 -34.15 -2.25
C LYS A 878 10.80 -33.00 -2.14
N ALA A 879 9.64 -33.26 -1.55
CA ALA A 879 8.71 -32.22 -1.15
C ALA A 879 8.95 -31.80 0.30
N ARG A 880 8.72 -30.51 0.59
CA ARG A 880 8.76 -29.94 1.94
C ARG A 880 7.57 -29.01 2.13
N THR A 881 6.96 -29.11 3.30
CA THR A 881 5.89 -28.25 3.78
C THR A 881 5.85 -28.33 5.31
N LEU A 882 4.96 -27.57 5.95
CA LEU A 882 4.70 -27.66 7.39
C LEU A 882 4.30 -29.08 7.79
N ARG A 883 4.73 -29.53 8.98
CA ARG A 883 4.47 -30.89 9.47
C ARG A 883 3.03 -31.10 9.94
N GLY A 884 2.28 -30.03 10.11
CA GLY A 884 0.90 -30.06 10.54
C GLY A 884 0.41 -28.67 10.87
N TYR A 885 -0.89 -28.54 11.01
CA TYR A 885 -1.56 -27.26 11.22
C TYR A 885 -2.61 -27.37 12.34
N TYR A 886 -3.04 -26.22 12.83
CA TYR A 886 -4.25 -26.11 13.65
C TYR A 886 -5.34 -25.48 12.77
N PRO A 887 -6.55 -26.05 12.72
CA PRO A 887 -7.70 -25.51 12.01
C PRO A 887 -8.03 -24.08 12.41
#